data_AF-A0A453MIE6-F1
#
_entry.id   AF-A0A453MIE6-F1
#
_cell.length_a   1.000
_cell.length_b   1.000
_cell.length_c   1.000
_cell.angle_alpha   90.00
_cell.angle_beta   90.00
_cell.angle_gamma   90.00
#
_symmetry.space_group_name_H-M   'P 1'
#
loop_
_entity.id
_entity.type
_entity.pdbx_description
1 polymer ?
#
loop_
_entity_poly.entity_id
_entity_poly.type
_entity_poly.pdbx_seq_one_letter_code
_entity_poly.pdbx_strand_id
1 'polypeptide(L)'
;MDLVSVEPRDLSFHLLEEITDGFSEERKLGSGGFGKVYMGVLKDGEKIAVKLLHPLPGLEDSDQQFQNEFDNLVKLRHQNIVHLVGYCYEIQKRYVDYNGRNIFAEDIRRVLCFEYMQKGSLDKYLSDECSGHGWNTRYAIIRGICKGLKYLHEELESPIYHLDLKPANVLLDEDMTPKIADFGLSRFFFGEEQTQVTKTSMGTLGYLPPEYIERGVISNKFDIFSLGVVIIKIMTGPKGYSRSAEMLSHQFSELVNKNWRSRFHSTSLNMVQSYLEQVKTCIEIALSCVEADRQKRPDIGYIVNKLDETEMLIQLQHALSIDAGSSLDQISPDMPTGSGLLDASPKIESGCLHASPNIEGGLLDIHPCQLDFLFEPNKLISCPLRLTNNLGDQHVAFRCVPKTPEIYLDGLSQFQGVLPPRSTCTYVLTMEMQQHPPTNMDALSLILESCVVPQDIGDIDDYMSRQGPGHAVRLMAICGPAGKTVISEPIRPRIKIIYCRDEFRETLSMDVHPTEPWILGGHCNGYVSIWNYETQERVISMRATKESGRVHDSHWILSIKFIPRRQWFVTGGGNGYIQVFTCMTMDELTAFKAHSSWVESLAIHPSQPFVLSASADCLIKLWDWENDWTCVRTFSEHSDNVQQVMFNPWETNTFGSVSKDCTAKVWSITSGDSLATLSSKSQQVCVDFFPPSGNCQYMITGSVDGTARIWNLEAKKCVRQLKGLQHTVCGCTVGVVHFLPDHPTLVTVSADYAVSFRDPTTYRSMRFTLDYMEQG
;
A
#
# COMPACT_ATOMS: atom_id res chain seq x y z
N MET A 1 -12.41 -12.35 -9.67
CA MET A 1 -12.78 -13.39 -10.64
C MET A 1 -11.50 -13.87 -11.27
N ASP A 2 -11.11 -15.11 -10.96
CA ASP A 2 -9.93 -15.74 -11.52
C ASP A 2 -10.12 -15.97 -13.02
N LEU A 3 -9.32 -15.31 -13.85
CA LEU A 3 -9.32 -15.51 -15.30
C LEU A 3 -8.62 -16.84 -15.63
N VAL A 4 -9.40 -17.91 -15.62
CA VAL A 4 -9.01 -19.23 -16.14
C VAL A 4 -8.63 -19.09 -17.62
N SER A 5 -7.53 -19.73 -18.01
CA SER A 5 -6.95 -19.71 -19.36
C SER A 5 -7.94 -20.18 -20.44
N VAL A 6 -8.34 -19.28 -21.35
CA VAL A 6 -9.06 -19.64 -22.58
C VAL A 6 -8.17 -19.31 -23.78
N GLU A 7 -7.73 -20.33 -24.51
CA GLU A 7 -6.97 -20.16 -25.78
C GLU A 7 -7.83 -19.45 -26.85
N PRO A 8 -7.23 -18.67 -27.78
CA PRO A 8 -7.99 -18.00 -28.83
C PRO A 8 -8.68 -19.01 -29.76
N ARG A 9 -9.94 -18.73 -30.12
CA ARG A 9 -10.75 -19.59 -30.99
C ARG A 9 -10.24 -19.56 -32.43
N ASP A 10 -10.08 -20.73 -33.05
CA ASP A 10 -9.92 -20.84 -34.51
C ASP A 10 -11.29 -20.65 -35.18
N LEU A 11 -11.43 -19.57 -35.95
CA LEU A 11 -12.68 -19.14 -36.57
C LEU A 11 -12.57 -19.22 -38.09
N SER A 12 -13.49 -19.94 -38.73
CA SER A 12 -13.55 -19.99 -40.19
C SER A 12 -13.86 -18.61 -40.80
N PHE A 13 -13.32 -18.33 -41.99
CA PHE A 13 -13.55 -17.07 -42.70
C PHE A 13 -15.03 -16.87 -43.03
N HIS A 14 -15.76 -17.96 -43.38
CA HIS A 14 -17.20 -17.92 -43.60
C HIS A 14 -17.97 -17.43 -42.38
N LEU A 15 -17.62 -17.91 -41.18
CA LEU A 15 -18.24 -17.44 -39.94
C LEU A 15 -17.96 -15.95 -39.73
N LEU A 16 -16.73 -15.50 -40.01
CA LEU A 16 -16.36 -14.09 -39.91
C LEU A 16 -17.13 -13.21 -40.91
N GLU A 17 -17.35 -13.68 -42.13
CA GLU A 17 -18.25 -13.03 -43.10
C GLU A 17 -19.68 -12.95 -42.55
N GLU A 18 -20.24 -14.04 -42.00
CA GLU A 18 -21.60 -14.07 -41.45
C GLU A 18 -21.77 -13.05 -40.30
N ILE A 19 -20.88 -13.10 -39.29
CA ILE A 19 -21.02 -12.25 -38.10
C ILE A 19 -20.71 -10.78 -38.35
N THR A 20 -20.02 -10.46 -39.44
CA THR A 20 -19.72 -9.08 -39.86
C THR A 20 -20.65 -8.57 -40.96
N ASP A 21 -21.68 -9.33 -41.32
CA ASP A 21 -22.61 -9.00 -42.41
C ASP A 21 -21.88 -8.74 -43.74
N GLY A 22 -21.01 -9.68 -44.12
CA GLY A 22 -20.19 -9.61 -45.33
C GLY A 22 -19.13 -8.52 -45.29
N PHE A 23 -18.58 -8.21 -44.10
CA PHE A 23 -17.67 -7.07 -43.89
C PHE A 23 -18.28 -5.74 -44.36
N SER A 24 -19.55 -5.50 -44.05
CA SER A 24 -20.26 -4.30 -44.48
C SER A 24 -19.64 -3.01 -43.91
N GLU A 25 -19.78 -1.91 -44.64
CA GLU A 25 -19.28 -0.61 -44.17
C GLU A 25 -20.06 -0.11 -42.94
N GLU A 26 -21.30 -0.57 -42.73
CA GLU A 26 -22.07 -0.27 -41.51
C GLU A 26 -21.44 -0.87 -40.25
N ARG A 27 -20.77 -2.02 -40.37
CA ARG A 27 -20.07 -2.68 -39.27
C ARG A 27 -18.62 -2.25 -39.12
N LYS A 28 -18.12 -1.35 -39.96
CA LYS A 28 -16.73 -0.93 -39.93
C LYS A 28 -16.44 -0.02 -38.74
N LEU A 29 -15.47 -0.42 -37.92
CA LEU A 29 -15.01 0.31 -36.74
C LEU A 29 -13.83 1.22 -37.06
N GLY A 30 -12.99 0.85 -38.03
CA GLY A 30 -11.83 1.62 -38.44
C GLY A 30 -11.04 0.99 -39.58
N SER A 31 -10.03 1.71 -40.07
CA SER A 31 -9.07 1.23 -41.06
C SER A 31 -7.72 1.89 -40.85
N GLY A 32 -6.63 1.12 -40.95
CA GLY A 32 -5.26 1.59 -40.78
C GLY A 32 -4.29 0.85 -41.69
N GLY A 33 -2.99 1.13 -41.54
CA GLY A 33 -1.93 0.56 -42.40
C GLY A 33 -1.84 -0.97 -42.39
N PHE A 34 -2.37 -1.62 -41.36
CA PHE A 34 -2.31 -3.08 -41.19
C PHE A 34 -3.62 -3.80 -41.57
N GLY A 35 -4.71 -3.07 -41.81
CA GLY A 35 -6.00 -3.70 -42.11
C GLY A 35 -7.22 -2.86 -41.80
N LYS A 36 -8.38 -3.48 -41.99
CA LYS A 36 -9.71 -2.93 -41.65
C LYS A 36 -10.27 -3.67 -40.43
N VAL A 37 -10.97 -2.95 -39.56
CA VAL A 37 -11.58 -3.52 -38.35
C VAL A 37 -13.09 -3.41 -38.45
N TYR A 38 -13.79 -4.51 -38.17
CA TYR A 38 -15.24 -4.63 -38.25
C TYR A 38 -15.83 -5.15 -36.94
N MET A 39 -17.07 -4.81 -36.64
CA MET A 39 -17.83 -5.37 -35.52
C MET A 39 -18.46 -6.70 -35.94
N GLY A 40 -18.05 -7.78 -35.28
CA GLY A 40 -18.69 -9.09 -35.35
C GLY A 40 -19.75 -9.24 -34.25
N VAL A 41 -20.87 -9.89 -34.57
CA VAL A 41 -21.88 -10.30 -33.57
C VAL A 41 -22.06 -11.82 -33.67
N LEU A 42 -21.62 -12.54 -32.63
CA LEU A 42 -21.74 -13.99 -32.52
C LEU A 42 -23.20 -14.41 -32.28
N LYS A 43 -23.50 -15.72 -32.41
CA LYS A 43 -24.86 -16.26 -32.32
C LYS A 43 -25.52 -16.08 -30.97
N ASP A 44 -24.72 -16.01 -29.91
CA ASP A 44 -25.13 -15.72 -28.54
C ASP A 44 -25.30 -14.22 -28.25
N GLY A 45 -25.02 -13.35 -29.23
CA GLY A 45 -25.07 -11.90 -29.10
C GLY A 45 -23.76 -11.26 -28.63
N GLU A 46 -22.71 -12.04 -28.36
CA GLU A 46 -21.39 -11.52 -28.00
C GLU A 46 -20.81 -10.69 -29.16
N LYS A 47 -20.27 -9.51 -28.84
CA LYS A 47 -19.64 -8.61 -29.82
C LYS A 47 -18.13 -8.77 -29.80
N ILE A 48 -17.52 -8.87 -30.99
CA ILE A 48 -16.06 -8.95 -31.16
C ILE A 48 -15.58 -7.92 -32.21
N ALA A 49 -14.31 -7.54 -32.13
CA ALA A 49 -13.65 -6.71 -33.13
C ALA A 49 -12.83 -7.59 -34.09
N VAL A 50 -13.23 -7.63 -35.36
CA VAL A 50 -12.66 -8.47 -36.41
C VAL A 50 -11.71 -7.63 -37.27
N LYS A 51 -10.40 -7.79 -37.07
CA LYS A 51 -9.34 -7.09 -37.82
C LYS A 51 -8.92 -7.93 -39.02
N LEU A 52 -9.44 -7.57 -40.19
CA LEU A 52 -9.06 -8.14 -41.48
C LEU A 52 -7.76 -7.47 -41.96
N LEU A 53 -6.68 -8.24 -42.00
CA LEU A 53 -5.36 -7.71 -42.37
C LEU A 53 -5.28 -7.47 -43.88
N HIS A 54 -4.57 -6.41 -44.29
CA HIS A 54 -4.33 -6.17 -45.71
C HIS A 54 -3.45 -7.29 -46.30
N PRO A 55 -3.72 -7.73 -47.54
CA PRO A 55 -2.75 -8.52 -48.29
C PRO A 55 -1.46 -7.71 -48.40
N LEU A 56 -0.31 -8.28 -48.07
CA LEU A 56 1.00 -7.65 -48.20
C LEU A 56 1.65 -8.15 -49.50
N PRO A 57 1.47 -7.47 -50.64
CA PRO A 57 2.01 -7.96 -51.91
C PRO A 57 3.50 -7.63 -51.96
N GLY A 58 4.35 -8.65 -52.17
CA GLY A 58 5.78 -8.44 -52.46
C GLY A 58 6.74 -8.44 -51.27
N LEU A 59 6.30 -8.88 -50.08
CA LEU A 59 7.18 -9.16 -48.94
C LEU A 59 7.30 -10.67 -48.74
N GLU A 60 8.50 -11.22 -48.92
CA GLU A 60 8.81 -12.65 -48.74
C GLU A 60 8.49 -13.15 -47.30
N ASP A 61 8.42 -12.25 -46.31
CA ASP A 61 8.23 -12.56 -44.88
C ASP A 61 6.80 -12.32 -44.33
N SER A 62 5.78 -12.19 -45.18
CA SER A 62 4.44 -11.78 -44.72
C SER A 62 3.74 -12.80 -43.79
N ASP A 63 4.02 -14.10 -43.94
CA ASP A 63 3.52 -15.15 -43.05
C ASP A 63 4.25 -15.15 -41.72
N GLN A 64 5.58 -14.98 -41.74
CA GLN A 64 6.38 -14.84 -40.52
C GLN A 64 5.92 -13.62 -39.69
N GLN A 65 5.58 -12.52 -40.35
CA GLN A 65 5.04 -11.32 -39.70
C GLN A 65 3.65 -11.55 -39.08
N PHE A 66 2.79 -12.36 -39.71
CA PHE A 66 1.52 -12.74 -39.11
C PHE A 66 1.75 -13.63 -37.88
N GLN A 67 2.60 -14.66 -38.02
CA GLN A 67 2.94 -15.56 -36.94
C GLN A 67 3.55 -14.82 -35.73
N ASN A 68 4.48 -13.90 -35.98
CA ASN A 68 5.09 -13.07 -34.93
C ASN A 68 4.07 -12.21 -34.18
N GLU A 69 3.11 -11.59 -34.88
CA GLU A 69 2.05 -10.82 -34.24
C GLU A 69 1.12 -11.73 -33.42
N PHE A 70 0.75 -12.89 -33.98
CA PHE A 70 -0.10 -13.86 -33.30
C PHE A 70 0.56 -14.41 -32.03
N ASP A 71 1.82 -14.84 -32.12
CA ASP A 71 2.61 -15.37 -31.00
C ASP A 71 2.79 -14.36 -29.87
N ASN A 72 2.95 -13.08 -30.23
CA ASN A 72 2.98 -11.99 -29.25
C ASN A 72 1.61 -11.85 -28.57
N LEU A 73 0.54 -11.71 -29.36
CA LEU A 73 -0.81 -11.44 -28.84
C LEU A 73 -1.39 -12.59 -28.00
N VAL A 74 -1.12 -13.84 -28.34
CA VAL A 74 -1.57 -15.04 -27.59
C VAL A 74 -1.08 -15.01 -26.15
N LYS A 75 0.14 -14.52 -25.92
CA LYS A 75 0.80 -14.48 -24.61
C LYS A 75 0.31 -13.32 -23.73
N LEU A 76 -0.30 -12.30 -24.31
CA LEU A 76 -0.70 -11.09 -23.59
C LEU A 76 -1.98 -11.33 -22.78
N ARG A 77 -1.86 -11.17 -21.46
CA ARG A 77 -2.95 -11.29 -20.49
C ARG A 77 -2.81 -10.20 -19.43
N HIS A 78 -3.51 -9.09 -19.63
CA HIS A 78 -3.50 -8.00 -18.67
C HIS A 78 -4.76 -7.13 -18.84
N GLN A 79 -5.29 -6.59 -17.74
CA GLN A 79 -6.54 -5.81 -17.74
C GLN A 79 -6.48 -4.55 -18.64
N ASN A 80 -5.26 -4.02 -18.89
CA ASN A 80 -5.03 -2.84 -19.72
C ASN A 80 -4.42 -3.17 -21.10
N ILE A 81 -4.55 -4.41 -21.57
CA ILE A 81 -4.15 -4.83 -22.92
C ILE A 81 -5.36 -5.47 -23.58
N VAL A 82 -5.62 -5.15 -24.85
CA VAL A 82 -6.77 -5.73 -25.58
C VAL A 82 -6.57 -7.22 -25.78
N HIS A 83 -7.58 -8.00 -25.41
CA HIS A 83 -7.54 -9.45 -25.44
C HIS A 83 -7.83 -10.01 -26.85
N LEU A 84 -6.95 -10.90 -27.34
CA LEU A 84 -7.18 -11.69 -28.56
C LEU A 84 -8.11 -12.87 -28.25
N VAL A 85 -9.32 -12.84 -28.81
CA VAL A 85 -10.37 -13.85 -28.58
C VAL A 85 -10.40 -14.94 -29.65
N GLY A 86 -9.84 -14.67 -30.84
CA GLY A 86 -9.79 -15.64 -31.93
C GLY A 86 -8.98 -15.17 -33.12
N TYR A 87 -8.83 -16.06 -34.09
CA TYR A 87 -8.05 -15.80 -35.31
C TYR A 87 -8.62 -16.61 -36.48
N CYS A 88 -8.20 -16.24 -37.69
CA CYS A 88 -8.45 -16.98 -38.92
C CYS A 88 -7.22 -16.90 -39.80
N TYR A 89 -6.75 -18.06 -40.25
CA TYR A 89 -5.71 -18.19 -41.27
C TYR A 89 -6.16 -19.25 -42.29
N GLU A 90 -6.68 -18.79 -43.44
CA GLU A 90 -7.18 -19.67 -44.50
C GLU A 90 -6.50 -19.39 -45.83
N ILE A 91 -6.11 -20.45 -46.55
CA ILE A 91 -5.52 -20.36 -47.89
C ILE A 91 -6.52 -20.93 -48.90
N GLN A 92 -6.98 -20.11 -49.84
CA GLN A 92 -7.87 -20.53 -50.92
C GLN A 92 -7.18 -20.41 -52.28
N LYS A 93 -7.16 -21.47 -53.08
CA LYS A 93 -6.65 -21.41 -54.47
C LYS A 93 -7.72 -20.90 -55.41
N ARG A 94 -7.52 -19.71 -55.99
CA ARG A 94 -8.46 -19.06 -56.93
C ARG A 94 -7.88 -19.03 -58.34
N TYR A 95 -8.74 -19.29 -59.32
CA TYR A 95 -8.39 -19.14 -60.73
C TYR A 95 -8.59 -17.68 -61.13
N VAL A 96 -7.49 -16.96 -61.40
CA VAL A 96 -7.48 -15.51 -61.65
C VAL A 96 -6.75 -15.20 -62.95
N ASP A 97 -7.21 -14.17 -63.66
CA ASP A 97 -6.48 -13.63 -64.82
C ASP A 97 -5.34 -12.72 -64.34
N TYR A 98 -4.11 -13.02 -64.77
CA TYR A 98 -2.93 -12.22 -64.52
C TYR A 98 -2.18 -12.01 -65.84
N ASN A 99 -2.14 -10.77 -66.32
CA ASN A 99 -1.56 -10.40 -67.61
C ASN A 99 -2.12 -11.19 -68.81
N GLY A 100 -3.43 -11.45 -68.84
CA GLY A 100 -4.10 -12.17 -69.94
C GLY A 100 -3.86 -13.68 -69.95
N ARG A 101 -3.34 -14.24 -68.85
CA ARG A 101 -3.23 -15.69 -68.61
C ARG A 101 -3.95 -16.02 -67.31
N ASN A 102 -4.77 -17.06 -67.35
CA ASN A 102 -5.39 -17.57 -66.15
C ASN A 102 -4.41 -18.47 -65.38
N ILE A 103 -4.22 -18.18 -64.10
CA ILE A 103 -3.38 -18.94 -63.18
C ILE A 103 -4.17 -19.30 -61.93
N PHE A 104 -3.78 -20.37 -61.24
CA PHE A 104 -4.21 -20.61 -59.86
C PHE A 104 -3.33 -19.79 -58.93
N ALA A 105 -3.90 -18.80 -58.25
CA ALA A 105 -3.24 -17.99 -57.23
C ALA A 105 -3.76 -18.37 -55.84
N GLU A 106 -2.89 -18.31 -54.84
CA GLU A 106 -3.26 -18.49 -53.44
C GLU A 106 -3.78 -17.16 -52.89
N ASP A 107 -5.03 -17.17 -52.41
CA ASP A 107 -5.68 -16.09 -51.69
C ASP A 107 -5.60 -16.41 -50.19
N ILE A 108 -4.67 -15.75 -49.49
CA ILE A 108 -4.40 -15.96 -48.07
C ILE A 108 -5.25 -14.95 -47.28
N ARG A 109 -6.16 -15.47 -46.47
CA ARG A 109 -7.04 -14.69 -45.58
C ARG A 109 -6.47 -14.74 -44.17
N ARG A 110 -6.12 -13.56 -43.63
CA ARG A 110 -5.56 -13.39 -42.29
C ARG A 110 -6.44 -12.46 -41.48
N VAL A 111 -6.97 -12.94 -40.37
CA VAL A 111 -7.87 -12.18 -39.50
C VAL A 111 -7.50 -12.40 -38.04
N LEU A 112 -7.48 -11.31 -37.27
CA LEU A 112 -7.34 -11.35 -35.81
C LEU A 112 -8.63 -10.83 -35.19
N CYS A 113 -9.17 -11.55 -34.22
CA CYS A 113 -10.40 -11.20 -33.53
C CYS A 113 -10.09 -10.83 -32.09
N PHE A 114 -10.53 -9.66 -31.68
CA PHE A 114 -10.31 -9.11 -30.35
C PHE A 114 -11.64 -8.93 -29.61
N GLU A 115 -11.57 -8.76 -28.30
CA GLU A 115 -12.70 -8.24 -27.54
C GLU A 115 -13.19 -6.92 -28.12
N TYR A 116 -14.51 -6.70 -28.09
CA TYR A 116 -15.09 -5.46 -28.58
C TYR A 116 -15.03 -4.36 -27.52
N MET A 117 -14.47 -3.21 -27.89
CA MET A 117 -14.29 -2.05 -27.00
C MET A 117 -15.40 -1.02 -27.24
N GLN A 118 -16.36 -0.95 -26.32
CA GLN A 118 -17.65 -0.29 -26.49
C GLN A 118 -17.54 1.23 -26.70
N LYS A 119 -16.56 1.88 -26.05
CA LYS A 119 -16.33 3.33 -26.16
C LYS A 119 -15.33 3.69 -27.26
N GLY A 120 -14.71 2.69 -27.90
CA GLY A 120 -13.77 2.90 -28.99
C GLY A 120 -12.48 3.58 -28.52
N SER A 121 -11.88 4.37 -29.39
CA SER A 121 -10.53 4.91 -29.21
C SER A 121 -10.48 6.22 -28.40
N LEU A 122 -9.41 6.39 -27.61
CA LEU A 122 -9.19 7.54 -26.72
C LEU A 122 -9.07 8.86 -27.49
N ASP A 123 -8.59 8.86 -28.74
CA ASP A 123 -8.46 10.05 -29.57
C ASP A 123 -9.78 10.82 -29.77
N LYS A 124 -10.92 10.10 -29.82
CA LYS A 124 -12.27 10.69 -29.90
C LYS A 124 -12.63 11.52 -28.68
N TYR A 125 -11.90 11.36 -27.58
CA TYR A 125 -12.12 12.01 -26.30
C TYR A 125 -11.09 13.13 -26.02
N LEU A 126 -10.14 13.36 -26.92
CA LEU A 126 -9.14 14.43 -26.80
C LEU A 126 -9.60 15.67 -27.57
N SER A 127 -10.20 16.64 -26.89
CA SER A 127 -10.59 17.94 -27.47
C SER A 127 -9.86 19.11 -26.78
N ASP A 128 -9.65 20.20 -27.54
CA ASP A 128 -9.10 21.46 -27.01
C ASP A 128 -10.11 22.17 -26.08
N GLU A 129 -11.41 21.94 -26.30
CA GLU A 129 -12.53 22.36 -25.44
C GLU A 129 -13.06 21.15 -24.65
N CYS A 130 -12.86 21.16 -23.33
CA CYS A 130 -13.33 20.16 -22.35
C CYS A 130 -14.39 19.15 -22.85
N SER A 131 -13.95 18.00 -23.36
CA SER A 131 -14.81 16.86 -23.68
C SER A 131 -15.31 16.16 -22.41
N GLY A 132 -16.24 16.77 -21.66
CA GLY A 132 -17.18 16.16 -20.71
C GLY A 132 -16.71 15.22 -19.58
N HIS A 133 -15.46 14.75 -19.59
CA HIS A 133 -14.93 13.73 -18.70
C HIS A 133 -14.08 14.41 -17.63
N GLY A 134 -14.45 14.17 -16.38
CA GLY A 134 -13.75 14.68 -15.20
C GLY A 134 -12.31 14.21 -15.13
N TRP A 135 -11.51 14.92 -14.34
CA TRP A 135 -10.10 14.60 -14.11
C TRP A 135 -9.88 13.13 -13.69
N ASN A 136 -10.74 12.57 -12.85
CA ASN A 136 -10.65 11.19 -12.39
C ASN A 136 -10.60 10.16 -13.52
N THR A 137 -11.46 10.30 -14.52
CA THR A 137 -11.45 9.41 -15.69
C THR A 137 -10.15 9.54 -16.45
N ARG A 138 -9.65 10.76 -16.65
CA ARG A 138 -8.36 11.01 -17.34
C ARG A 138 -7.19 10.43 -16.57
N TYR A 139 -7.19 10.57 -15.25
CA TYR A 139 -6.17 10.04 -14.36
C TYR A 139 -6.18 8.50 -14.34
N ALA A 140 -7.36 7.88 -14.26
CA ALA A 140 -7.52 6.43 -14.37
C ALA A 140 -7.03 5.90 -15.73
N ILE A 141 -7.31 6.63 -16.82
CA ILE A 141 -6.80 6.31 -18.15
C ILE A 141 -5.27 6.37 -18.18
N ILE A 142 -4.65 7.43 -17.66
CA ILE A 142 -3.19 7.55 -17.58
C ILE A 142 -2.59 6.37 -16.81
N ARG A 143 -3.12 6.08 -15.61
CA ARG A 143 -2.63 4.96 -14.78
C ARG A 143 -2.78 3.61 -15.48
N GLY A 144 -3.91 3.35 -16.12
CA GLY A 144 -4.14 2.11 -16.84
C GLY A 144 -3.19 1.92 -18.04
N ILE A 145 -2.93 2.99 -18.81
CA ILE A 145 -1.92 2.93 -19.88
C ILE A 145 -0.54 2.63 -19.31
N CYS A 146 -0.13 3.30 -18.22
CA CYS A 146 1.17 3.04 -17.58
C CYS A 146 1.30 1.59 -17.08
N LYS A 147 0.25 1.03 -16.47
CA LYS A 147 0.22 -0.37 -16.02
C LYS A 147 0.30 -1.34 -17.20
N GLY A 148 -0.46 -1.10 -18.27
CA GLY A 148 -0.37 -1.90 -19.50
C GLY A 148 1.03 -1.87 -20.12
N LEU A 149 1.67 -0.70 -20.16
CA LEU A 149 3.02 -0.59 -20.72
C LEU A 149 4.08 -1.23 -19.81
N LYS A 150 3.94 -1.14 -18.49
CA LYS A 150 4.80 -1.84 -17.53
C LYS A 150 4.75 -3.35 -17.74
N TYR A 151 3.54 -3.90 -17.89
CA TYR A 151 3.36 -5.32 -18.19
C TYR A 151 4.15 -5.73 -19.44
N LEU A 152 4.02 -4.97 -20.54
CA LEU A 152 4.72 -5.25 -21.80
C LEU A 152 6.25 -5.18 -21.69
N HIS A 153 6.79 -4.27 -20.89
CA HIS A 153 8.23 -3.98 -20.83
C HIS A 153 8.99 -4.74 -19.74
N GLU A 154 8.36 -5.00 -18.59
CA GLU A 154 9.05 -5.47 -17.38
C GLU A 154 8.51 -6.81 -16.85
N GLU A 155 7.29 -7.21 -17.18
CA GLU A 155 6.63 -8.39 -16.58
C GLU A 155 6.58 -9.61 -17.52
N LEU A 156 6.88 -9.42 -18.81
CA LEU A 156 7.04 -10.51 -19.78
C LEU A 156 8.47 -11.06 -19.77
N GLU A 157 8.61 -12.36 -20.01
CA GLU A 157 9.93 -13.02 -20.17
C GLU A 157 10.76 -12.39 -21.30
N SER A 158 10.08 -11.99 -22.37
CA SER A 158 10.66 -11.19 -23.46
C SER A 158 9.86 -9.91 -23.61
N PRO A 159 10.49 -8.72 -23.47
CA PRO A 159 9.78 -7.46 -23.52
C PRO A 159 9.22 -7.20 -24.91
N ILE A 160 7.99 -6.67 -24.97
CA ILE A 160 7.32 -6.29 -26.22
C ILE A 160 7.27 -4.76 -26.27
N TYR A 161 7.93 -4.18 -27.28
CA TYR A 161 7.82 -2.75 -27.55
C TYR A 161 6.65 -2.48 -28.50
N HIS A 162 5.78 -1.56 -28.12
CA HIS A 162 4.55 -1.26 -28.85
C HIS A 162 4.84 -0.50 -30.16
N LEU A 163 5.74 0.48 -30.10
CA LEU A 163 6.28 1.30 -31.21
C LEU A 163 5.27 2.17 -31.97
N ASP A 164 3.97 2.02 -31.71
CA ASP A 164 2.92 2.93 -32.22
C ASP A 164 1.97 3.40 -31.10
N LEU A 165 2.48 3.64 -29.89
CA LEU A 165 1.63 4.07 -28.78
C LEU A 165 1.08 5.47 -29.04
N LYS A 166 -0.24 5.57 -29.21
CA LYS A 166 -0.94 6.83 -29.50
C LYS A 166 -2.40 6.74 -29.04
N PRO A 167 -3.13 7.85 -28.90
CA PRO A 167 -4.51 7.81 -28.42
C PRO A 167 -5.47 6.99 -29.29
N ALA A 168 -5.23 6.87 -30.60
CA ALA A 168 -6.03 6.01 -31.47
C ALA A 168 -5.86 4.50 -31.15
N ASN A 169 -4.74 4.14 -30.52
CA ASN A 169 -4.38 2.76 -30.17
C ASN A 169 -4.60 2.46 -28.67
N VAL A 170 -5.24 3.39 -27.94
CA VAL A 170 -5.75 3.13 -26.59
C VAL A 170 -7.27 3.07 -26.70
N LEU A 171 -7.82 1.87 -26.55
CA LEU A 171 -9.27 1.64 -26.61
C LEU A 171 -9.87 1.66 -25.21
N LEU A 172 -11.15 2.00 -25.13
CA LEU A 172 -11.90 2.16 -23.89
C LEU A 172 -13.08 1.19 -23.87
N ASP A 173 -13.20 0.44 -22.77
CA ASP A 173 -14.36 -0.44 -22.55
C ASP A 173 -15.57 0.35 -22.04
N GLU A 174 -16.63 -0.36 -21.69
CA GLU A 174 -17.86 0.23 -21.17
C GLU A 174 -17.64 1.13 -19.94
N ASP A 175 -16.67 0.77 -19.08
CA ASP A 175 -16.31 1.44 -17.82
C ASP A 175 -15.23 2.53 -18.00
N MET A 176 -14.85 2.87 -19.24
CA MET A 176 -13.75 3.79 -19.57
C MET A 176 -12.37 3.31 -19.10
N THR A 177 -12.20 2.00 -18.88
CA THR A 177 -10.88 1.41 -18.59
C THR A 177 -10.06 1.35 -19.88
N PRO A 178 -8.81 1.85 -19.87
CA PRO A 178 -7.97 1.84 -21.06
C PRO A 178 -7.38 0.46 -21.33
N LYS A 179 -7.38 0.06 -22.59
CA LYS A 179 -6.67 -1.11 -23.10
C LYS A 179 -5.81 -0.75 -24.31
N ILE A 180 -4.52 -1.05 -24.24
CA ILE A 180 -3.58 -0.82 -25.33
C ILE A 180 -3.86 -1.85 -26.44
N ALA A 181 -3.98 -1.36 -27.67
CA ALA A 181 -4.36 -2.10 -28.85
C ALA A 181 -3.40 -1.83 -30.01
N ASP A 182 -3.50 -2.65 -31.06
CA ASP A 182 -2.75 -2.49 -32.32
C ASP A 182 -1.23 -2.66 -32.21
N PHE A 183 -0.80 -3.88 -31.89
CA PHE A 183 0.59 -4.35 -31.87
C PHE A 183 1.18 -4.60 -33.27
N GLY A 184 0.63 -3.96 -34.29
CA GLY A 184 0.99 -4.20 -35.68
C GLY A 184 2.44 -3.91 -36.01
N LEU A 185 3.11 -3.03 -35.25
CA LEU A 185 4.54 -2.73 -35.40
C LEU A 185 5.46 -3.56 -34.50
N SER A 186 4.94 -4.11 -33.41
CA SER A 186 5.71 -4.96 -32.49
C SER A 186 6.24 -6.23 -33.15
N ARG A 187 5.60 -6.70 -34.24
CA ARG A 187 5.98 -7.89 -34.99
C ARG A 187 7.35 -7.80 -35.71
N PHE A 188 7.84 -6.58 -35.95
CA PHE A 188 9.03 -6.33 -36.78
C PHE A 188 10.34 -6.35 -36.00
N PHE A 189 10.27 -6.33 -34.67
CA PHE A 189 11.44 -6.25 -33.81
C PHE A 189 11.40 -7.42 -32.83
N PHE A 190 12.14 -8.46 -33.18
CA PHE A 190 12.32 -9.69 -32.40
C PHE A 190 13.82 -9.85 -32.10
N GLY A 191 14.18 -10.08 -30.83
CA GLY A 191 15.56 -10.37 -30.42
C GLY A 191 15.84 -10.02 -28.96
N GLU A 192 16.88 -10.64 -28.38
CA GLU A 192 17.33 -10.40 -27.00
C GLU A 192 17.98 -9.03 -26.79
N GLU A 193 18.28 -8.30 -27.87
CA GLU A 193 18.95 -7.01 -27.79
C GLU A 193 17.98 -5.89 -27.37
N GLN A 194 18.27 -5.29 -26.21
CA GLN A 194 17.52 -4.16 -25.64
C GLN A 194 17.55 -2.88 -26.47
N THR A 195 18.40 -2.79 -27.50
CA THR A 195 18.48 -1.64 -28.41
C THR A 195 18.86 -2.10 -29.82
N GLN A 196 18.10 -1.65 -30.83
CA GLN A 196 18.31 -2.01 -32.24
C GLN A 196 18.32 -0.77 -33.13
N VAL A 197 18.96 -0.86 -34.31
CA VAL A 197 18.96 0.20 -35.33
C VAL A 197 18.24 -0.31 -36.57
N THR A 198 17.16 0.37 -36.97
CA THR A 198 16.37 -0.01 -38.15
C THR A 198 16.61 0.92 -39.35
N LYS A 199 16.45 0.36 -40.56
CA LYS A 199 16.44 1.11 -41.82
C LYS A 199 15.02 1.48 -42.30
N THR A 200 13.97 0.96 -41.63
CA THR A 200 12.57 1.22 -41.97
C THR A 200 11.98 2.31 -41.09
N SER A 201 11.37 3.34 -41.71
CA SER A 201 10.61 4.39 -41.02
C SER A 201 9.18 3.91 -40.79
N MET A 202 8.82 3.67 -39.53
CA MET A 202 7.54 3.17 -39.06
C MET A 202 7.07 3.97 -37.83
N GLY A 203 5.76 3.94 -37.55
CA GLY A 203 5.14 4.66 -36.43
C GLY A 203 4.52 6.00 -36.83
N THR A 204 3.79 6.62 -35.89
CA THR A 204 2.99 7.81 -36.17
C THR A 204 3.75 9.12 -35.88
N LEU A 205 3.85 10.00 -36.88
CA LEU A 205 4.49 11.30 -36.75
C LEU A 205 3.90 12.12 -35.59
N GLY A 206 4.77 12.70 -34.76
CA GLY A 206 4.40 13.41 -33.53
C GLY A 206 4.42 12.55 -32.26
N TYR A 207 4.59 11.23 -32.37
CA TYR A 207 4.85 10.31 -31.25
C TYR A 207 6.22 9.63 -31.34
N LEU A 208 6.97 9.91 -32.43
CA LEU A 208 8.29 9.35 -32.69
C LEU A 208 9.36 10.10 -31.87
N PRO A 209 10.25 9.39 -31.16
CA PRO A 209 11.33 10.02 -30.40
C PRO A 209 12.46 10.51 -31.33
N PRO A 210 13.23 11.55 -30.91
CA PRO A 210 14.28 12.14 -31.74
C PRO A 210 15.34 11.15 -32.22
N GLU A 211 15.80 10.25 -31.35
CA GLU A 211 16.83 9.26 -31.70
C GLU A 211 16.38 8.26 -32.77
N TYR A 212 15.07 8.03 -32.88
CA TYR A 212 14.50 7.20 -33.92
C TYR A 212 14.45 7.96 -35.25
N ILE A 213 14.01 9.21 -35.22
CA ILE A 213 13.93 10.06 -36.41
C ILE A 213 15.34 10.29 -37.00
N GLU A 214 16.33 10.55 -36.15
CA GLU A 214 17.69 10.88 -36.58
C GLU A 214 18.52 9.66 -36.96
N ARG A 215 18.37 8.56 -36.21
CA ARG A 215 19.32 7.42 -36.25
C ARG A 215 18.64 6.05 -36.37
N GLY A 216 17.32 5.99 -36.40
CA GLY A 216 16.56 4.72 -36.47
C GLY A 216 16.71 3.86 -35.21
N VAL A 217 17.05 4.44 -34.06
CA VAL A 217 17.29 3.69 -32.81
C VAL A 217 15.96 3.32 -32.15
N ILE A 218 15.79 2.04 -31.80
CA ILE A 218 14.65 1.49 -31.08
C ILE A 218 15.13 0.92 -29.74
N SER A 219 14.40 1.21 -28.67
CA SER A 219 14.59 0.68 -27.31
C SER A 219 13.29 0.83 -26.53
N ASN A 220 13.20 0.32 -25.30
CA ASN A 220 12.06 0.56 -24.40
C ASN A 220 11.73 2.06 -24.24
N LYS A 221 12.74 2.94 -24.31
CA LYS A 221 12.59 4.40 -24.26
C LYS A 221 11.80 5.01 -25.42
N PHE A 222 11.55 4.26 -26.48
CA PHE A 222 10.66 4.68 -27.57
C PHE A 222 9.24 4.85 -27.05
N ASP A 223 8.67 3.80 -26.45
CA ASP A 223 7.30 3.85 -25.96
C ASP A 223 7.16 4.82 -24.78
N ILE A 224 8.21 5.02 -23.98
CA ILE A 224 8.23 6.03 -22.92
C ILE A 224 8.05 7.44 -23.50
N PHE A 225 8.72 7.76 -24.60
CA PHE A 225 8.53 9.05 -25.26
C PHE A 225 7.10 9.20 -25.80
N SER A 226 6.60 8.19 -26.50
CA SER A 226 5.22 8.18 -27.00
C SER A 226 4.19 8.30 -25.87
N LEU A 227 4.42 7.64 -24.73
CA LEU A 227 3.62 7.75 -23.51
C LEU A 227 3.58 9.19 -22.99
N GLY A 228 4.73 9.87 -22.92
CA GLY A 228 4.80 11.27 -22.49
C GLY A 228 3.93 12.18 -23.37
N VAL A 229 3.98 12.01 -24.69
CA VAL A 229 3.12 12.74 -25.63
C VAL A 229 1.63 12.43 -25.39
N VAL A 230 1.28 11.16 -25.17
CA VAL A 230 -0.09 10.73 -24.87
C VAL A 230 -0.60 11.38 -23.58
N ILE A 231 0.19 11.36 -22.50
CA ILE A 231 -0.18 11.98 -21.21
C ILE A 231 -0.40 13.49 -21.39
N ILE A 232 0.51 14.20 -22.07
CA ILE A 232 0.33 15.64 -22.34
C ILE A 232 -0.99 15.89 -23.07
N LYS A 233 -1.32 15.10 -24.09
CA LYS A 233 -2.57 15.26 -24.85
C LYS A 233 -3.81 14.94 -24.02
N ILE A 234 -3.76 13.93 -23.14
CA ILE A 234 -4.84 13.64 -22.18
C ILE A 234 -5.07 14.84 -21.25
N MET A 235 -3.98 15.46 -20.77
CA MET A 235 -4.05 16.55 -19.82
C MET A 235 -4.44 17.90 -20.43
N THR A 236 -4.07 18.16 -21.69
CA THR A 236 -4.08 19.52 -22.25
C THR A 236 -4.76 19.63 -23.62
N GLY A 237 -5.19 18.51 -24.21
CA GLY A 237 -5.82 18.44 -25.52
C GLY A 237 -4.83 18.23 -26.67
N PRO A 238 -5.33 18.07 -27.91
CA PRO A 238 -4.52 17.74 -29.09
C PRO A 238 -3.31 18.65 -29.34
N LYS A 239 -3.44 19.96 -29.08
CA LYS A 239 -2.35 20.95 -29.28
C LYS A 239 -1.37 21.04 -28.10
N GLY A 240 -1.61 20.27 -27.04
CA GLY A 240 -0.82 20.27 -25.82
C GLY A 240 0.67 20.10 -26.01
N TYR A 241 1.04 19.05 -26.76
CA TYR A 241 2.44 18.72 -27.00
C TYR A 241 3.17 19.80 -27.80
N SER A 242 2.54 20.34 -28.85
CA SER A 242 3.12 21.45 -29.61
C SER A 242 3.38 22.67 -28.73
N ARG A 243 2.41 23.04 -27.86
CA ARG A 243 2.60 24.14 -26.90
C ARG A 243 3.71 23.86 -25.89
N SER A 244 3.87 22.60 -25.44
CA SER A 244 4.94 22.23 -24.51
C SER A 244 6.34 22.44 -25.10
N ALA A 245 6.48 22.29 -26.42
CA ALA A 245 7.74 22.50 -27.11
C ALA A 245 8.08 23.99 -27.34
N GLU A 246 7.11 24.90 -27.22
CA GLU A 246 7.27 26.34 -27.45
C GLU A 246 7.68 27.12 -26.18
N MET A 247 7.76 26.47 -25.02
CA MET A 247 8.04 27.12 -23.74
C MET A 247 8.88 26.25 -22.79
N LEU A 248 9.37 26.83 -21.70
CA LEU A 248 10.15 26.09 -20.71
C LEU A 248 9.24 25.12 -19.92
N SER A 249 9.78 23.95 -19.56
CA SER A 249 9.05 22.87 -18.88
C SER A 249 8.31 23.34 -17.61
N HIS A 250 8.93 24.21 -16.80
CA HIS A 250 8.29 24.75 -15.59
C HIS A 250 7.12 25.70 -15.93
N GLN A 251 7.24 26.52 -16.97
CA GLN A 251 6.17 27.42 -17.42
C GLN A 251 4.99 26.63 -17.98
N PHE A 252 5.26 25.55 -18.73
CA PHE A 252 4.21 24.66 -19.21
C PHE A 252 3.50 23.96 -18.04
N SER A 253 4.25 23.42 -17.07
CA SER A 253 3.69 22.80 -15.87
C SER A 253 2.78 23.75 -15.08
N GLU A 254 3.22 25.00 -14.85
CA GLU A 254 2.43 26.02 -14.19
C GLU A 254 1.15 26.37 -14.97
N LEU A 255 1.24 26.49 -16.31
CA LEU A 255 0.09 26.73 -17.17
C LEU A 255 -0.94 25.59 -17.08
N VAL A 256 -0.49 24.33 -17.11
CA VAL A 256 -1.36 23.16 -16.98
C VAL A 256 -2.04 23.15 -15.61
N ASN A 257 -1.29 23.35 -14.53
CA ASN A 257 -1.83 23.43 -13.18
C ASN A 257 -2.85 24.56 -13.03
N LYS A 258 -2.58 25.74 -13.57
CA LYS A 258 -3.50 26.88 -13.56
C LYS A 258 -4.81 26.57 -14.30
N ASN A 259 -4.72 25.94 -15.48
CA ASN A 259 -5.88 25.57 -16.28
C ASN A 259 -6.76 24.51 -15.59
N TRP A 260 -6.15 23.53 -14.92
CA TRP A 260 -6.90 22.54 -14.14
C TRP A 260 -7.48 23.13 -12.86
N ARG A 261 -6.74 24.01 -12.17
CA ARG A 261 -7.26 24.77 -11.02
C ARG A 261 -8.49 25.58 -11.40
N SER A 262 -8.50 26.25 -12.55
CA SER A 262 -9.67 26.96 -13.07
C SER A 262 -10.88 26.06 -13.35
N ARG A 263 -10.65 24.79 -13.70
CA ARG A 263 -11.71 23.83 -14.01
C ARG A 263 -12.35 23.21 -12.77
N PHE A 264 -11.65 23.21 -11.64
CA PHE A 264 -12.16 22.67 -10.38
C PHE A 264 -13.00 23.66 -9.56
N HIS A 265 -13.35 24.84 -10.10
CA HIS A 265 -14.02 25.94 -9.37
C HIS A 265 -15.42 25.63 -8.82
N SER A 266 -16.04 24.50 -9.20
CA SER A 266 -17.33 24.02 -8.68
C SER A 266 -17.22 22.81 -7.74
N THR A 267 -16.01 22.45 -7.32
CA THR A 267 -15.69 21.23 -6.56
C THR A 267 -15.21 21.57 -5.14
N SER A 268 -15.48 20.69 -4.15
CA SER A 268 -15.00 20.85 -2.76
C SER A 268 -13.47 21.09 -2.71
N LEU A 269 -13.03 22.07 -1.92
CA LEU A 269 -11.65 22.56 -1.87
C LEU A 269 -10.60 21.45 -1.64
N ASN A 270 -10.89 20.47 -0.77
CA ASN A 270 -9.97 19.35 -0.49
C ASN A 270 -9.80 18.43 -1.70
N MET A 271 -10.89 18.17 -2.42
CA MET A 271 -10.86 17.37 -3.64
C MET A 271 -10.14 18.10 -4.78
N VAL A 272 -10.22 19.44 -4.81
CA VAL A 272 -9.44 20.27 -5.75
C VAL A 272 -7.94 20.14 -5.51
N GLN A 273 -7.48 20.16 -4.25
CA GLN A 273 -6.05 20.09 -3.94
C GLN A 273 -5.45 18.73 -4.28
N SER A 274 -6.16 17.64 -3.97
CA SER A 274 -5.77 16.28 -4.37
C SER A 274 -5.64 16.14 -5.88
N TYR A 275 -6.62 16.63 -6.64
CA TYR A 275 -6.57 16.58 -8.10
C TYR A 275 -5.45 17.44 -8.67
N LEU A 276 -5.12 18.58 -8.04
CA LEU A 276 -3.98 19.38 -8.46
C LEU A 276 -2.64 18.67 -8.24
N GLU A 277 -2.50 17.90 -7.16
CA GLU A 277 -1.27 17.12 -6.94
C GLU A 277 -1.14 15.97 -7.97
N GLN A 278 -2.24 15.30 -8.31
CA GLN A 278 -2.26 14.32 -9.42
C GLN A 278 -1.91 14.99 -10.75
N VAL A 279 -2.49 16.16 -11.05
CA VAL A 279 -2.19 16.94 -12.27
C VAL A 279 -0.71 17.27 -12.33
N LYS A 280 -0.14 17.80 -11.25
CA LYS A 280 1.27 18.16 -11.15
C LYS A 280 2.18 16.94 -11.36
N THR A 281 1.88 15.84 -10.67
CA THR A 281 2.65 14.59 -10.80
C THR A 281 2.63 14.08 -12.25
N CYS A 282 1.44 14.02 -12.87
CA CYS A 282 1.27 13.56 -14.25
C CYS A 282 2.03 14.42 -15.25
N ILE A 283 2.02 15.76 -15.11
CA ILE A 283 2.71 16.63 -16.06
C ILE A 283 4.23 16.56 -15.91
N GLU A 284 4.74 16.45 -14.68
CA GLU A 284 6.18 16.25 -14.43
C GLU A 284 6.69 14.94 -15.02
N ILE A 285 5.92 13.85 -14.84
CA ILE A 285 6.19 12.56 -15.47
C ILE A 285 6.22 12.72 -16.99
N ALA A 286 5.18 13.33 -17.56
CA ALA A 286 5.04 13.43 -19.01
C ALA A 286 6.17 14.26 -19.65
N LEU A 287 6.59 15.35 -18.99
CA LEU A 287 7.72 16.16 -19.43
C LEU A 287 9.05 15.40 -19.34
N SER A 288 9.26 14.63 -18.28
CA SER A 288 10.44 13.77 -18.13
C SER A 288 10.48 12.66 -19.20
N CYS A 289 9.32 12.15 -19.61
CA CYS A 289 9.18 11.14 -20.66
C CYS A 289 9.54 11.67 -22.06
N VAL A 290 9.33 12.95 -22.35
CA VAL A 290 9.61 13.55 -23.67
C VAL A 290 10.98 14.22 -23.76
N GLU A 291 11.87 13.99 -22.78
CA GLU A 291 13.25 14.45 -22.83
C GLU A 291 13.95 14.01 -24.11
N ALA A 292 14.70 14.93 -24.75
CA ALA A 292 15.40 14.64 -26.00
C ALA A 292 16.46 13.55 -25.81
N ASP A 293 17.17 13.58 -24.68
CA ASP A 293 18.10 12.53 -24.29
C ASP A 293 17.34 11.33 -23.69
N ARG A 294 17.33 10.22 -24.43
CA ARG A 294 16.66 8.98 -24.01
C ARG A 294 17.14 8.43 -22.67
N GLN A 295 18.37 8.74 -22.24
CA GLN A 295 18.91 8.26 -20.96
C GLN A 295 18.33 9.02 -19.76
N LYS A 296 17.79 10.21 -19.97
CA LYS A 296 17.12 11.00 -18.92
C LYS A 296 15.66 10.63 -18.73
N ARG A 297 15.07 9.92 -19.71
CA ARG A 297 13.69 9.46 -19.61
C ARG A 297 13.59 8.39 -18.52
N PRO A 298 12.54 8.42 -17.67
CA PRO A 298 12.34 7.42 -16.63
C PRO A 298 12.06 6.02 -17.21
N ASP A 299 12.18 4.99 -16.38
CA ASP A 299 11.67 3.65 -16.68
C ASP A 299 10.19 3.54 -16.30
N ILE A 300 9.45 2.65 -16.95
CA ILE A 300 8.01 2.54 -16.75
C ILE A 300 7.65 2.07 -15.33
N GLY A 301 8.47 1.22 -14.71
CA GLY A 301 8.33 0.84 -13.30
C GLY A 301 8.41 2.03 -12.35
N TYR A 302 9.34 2.97 -12.59
CA TYR A 302 9.44 4.21 -11.80
C TYR A 302 8.18 5.08 -11.96
N ILE A 303 7.68 5.21 -13.19
CA ILE A 303 6.46 5.99 -13.48
C ILE A 303 5.26 5.42 -12.72
N VAL A 304 5.04 4.10 -12.79
CA VAL A 304 3.93 3.43 -12.11
C VAL A 304 4.04 3.59 -10.60
N ASN A 305 5.23 3.39 -10.02
CA ASN A 305 5.45 3.57 -8.58
C ASN A 305 5.13 5.00 -8.14
N LYS A 306 5.60 6.02 -8.88
CA LYS A 306 5.32 7.43 -8.55
C LYS A 306 3.82 7.73 -8.60
N LEU A 307 3.08 7.20 -9.58
CA LEU A 307 1.62 7.37 -9.67
C LEU A 307 0.87 6.64 -8.54
N ASP A 308 1.33 5.46 -8.13
CA ASP A 308 0.74 4.70 -7.03
C ASP A 308 1.01 5.35 -5.67
N GLU A 309 2.22 5.91 -5.46
CA GLU A 309 2.55 6.74 -4.29
C GLU A 309 1.65 7.97 -4.19
N THR A 310 1.47 8.72 -5.29
CA THR A 310 0.57 9.88 -5.34
C THR A 310 -0.88 9.50 -5.02
N GLU A 311 -1.36 8.36 -5.53
CA GLU A 311 -2.71 7.88 -5.24
C GLU A 311 -2.87 7.49 -3.77
N MET A 312 -1.91 6.77 -3.21
CA MET A 312 -1.92 6.37 -1.81
C MET A 312 -1.95 7.60 -0.90
N LEU A 313 -1.13 8.62 -1.17
CA LEU A 313 -1.10 9.88 -0.42
C LEU A 313 -2.44 10.62 -0.46
N ILE A 314 -3.13 10.58 -1.60
CA ILE A 314 -4.44 11.23 -1.78
C ILE A 314 -5.57 10.43 -1.14
N GLN A 315 -5.58 9.09 -1.27
CA GLN A 315 -6.56 8.24 -0.60
C GLN A 315 -6.42 8.35 0.92
N LEU A 316 -5.18 8.42 1.41
CA LEU A 316 -4.91 8.86 2.76
C LEU A 316 -5.57 10.23 2.99
N GLN A 317 -5.29 11.26 2.21
CA GLN A 317 -5.83 12.63 2.43
C GLN A 317 -7.38 12.72 2.37
N HIS A 318 -8.04 11.91 1.55
CA HIS A 318 -9.50 11.85 1.43
C HIS A 318 -10.15 11.09 2.58
N ALA A 319 -9.54 9.99 3.06
CA ALA A 319 -9.99 9.28 4.25
C ALA A 319 -9.95 10.18 5.51
N LEU A 320 -9.18 11.28 5.51
CA LEU A 320 -9.22 12.30 6.55
C LEU A 320 -10.36 13.32 6.45
N SER A 321 -10.94 13.51 5.26
CA SER A 321 -11.82 14.65 4.97
C SER A 321 -13.31 14.35 5.17
N ILE A 322 -13.71 13.08 5.29
CA ILE A 322 -15.13 12.65 5.28
C ILE A 322 -15.83 12.86 6.64
N ASP A 323 -15.10 12.94 7.75
CA ASP A 323 -15.69 13.13 9.10
C ASP A 323 -16.06 14.58 9.46
N ALA A 324 -15.89 15.55 8.56
CA ALA A 324 -16.26 16.96 8.79
C ALA A 324 -17.63 17.36 8.22
N GLY A 325 -18.36 16.44 7.58
CA GLY A 325 -19.43 16.77 6.62
C GLY A 325 -20.88 16.53 7.03
N SER A 326 -21.21 16.22 8.29
CA SER A 326 -22.61 15.98 8.70
C SER A 326 -23.05 16.87 9.87
N SER A 327 -23.10 18.17 9.63
CA SER A 327 -24.12 19.06 10.20
C SER A 327 -23.91 20.44 9.60
N LEU A 328 -24.88 20.91 8.82
CA LEU A 328 -25.27 22.31 8.65
C LEU A 328 -26.31 22.38 7.53
N ASP A 329 -27.55 22.08 7.90
CA ASP A 329 -28.72 22.60 7.20
C ASP A 329 -29.19 23.85 7.95
N GLN A 330 -29.53 24.88 7.16
CA GLN A 330 -30.21 26.13 7.50
C GLN A 330 -29.39 27.21 8.24
N ILE A 331 -29.11 28.32 7.55
CA ILE A 331 -29.61 29.68 7.85
C ILE A 331 -29.18 30.64 6.72
N SER A 332 -30.13 31.41 6.20
CA SER A 332 -30.01 32.47 5.18
C SER A 332 -29.35 33.77 5.73
N PRO A 333 -28.96 34.72 4.88
CA PRO A 333 -27.90 35.69 5.15
C PRO A 333 -28.41 37.01 5.72
N ASP A 334 -27.62 37.62 6.61
CA ASP A 334 -27.65 39.08 6.81
C ASP A 334 -26.21 39.61 7.02
N MET A 335 -25.83 40.52 6.13
CA MET A 335 -24.64 41.36 6.22
C MET A 335 -24.90 42.52 7.20
N PRO A 336 -23.84 43.06 7.82
CA PRO A 336 -23.48 44.42 7.43
C PRO A 336 -21.98 44.64 7.18
N THR A 337 -21.78 45.58 6.27
CA THR A 337 -20.56 46.26 5.83
C THR A 337 -19.73 46.87 6.96
N GLY A 338 -18.40 46.71 6.88
CA GLY A 338 -17.43 47.46 7.68
C GLY A 338 -16.02 47.35 7.11
N SER A 339 -15.56 48.44 6.50
CA SER A 339 -14.28 48.65 5.82
C SER A 339 -13.08 48.84 6.75
N GLY A 340 -11.89 48.37 6.35
CA GLY A 340 -10.60 49.05 6.63
C GLY A 340 -9.41 48.17 7.05
N LEU A 341 -8.42 48.02 6.14
CA LEU A 341 -6.96 48.25 6.29
C LEU A 341 -6.25 47.73 7.59
N LEU A 342 -5.11 47.00 7.63
CA LEU A 342 -3.83 47.01 6.86
C LEU A 342 -2.98 45.76 7.18
N ASP A 343 -2.03 45.48 6.29
CA ASP A 343 -0.84 44.61 6.37
C ASP A 343 -0.21 44.34 7.75
N ALA A 344 0.22 43.08 7.97
CA ALA A 344 1.57 42.72 8.41
C ALA A 344 1.78 41.18 8.44
N SER A 345 2.70 40.65 7.61
CA SER A 345 3.25 39.31 7.76
C SER A 345 4.48 39.33 8.69
N PRO A 346 4.67 38.39 9.64
CA PRO A 346 5.89 38.36 10.45
C PRO A 346 7.05 37.65 9.72
N LYS A 347 8.25 38.23 9.83
CA LYS A 347 9.54 37.65 9.40
C LYS A 347 10.03 36.63 10.43
N ILE A 348 10.64 35.53 9.94
CA ILE A 348 11.37 34.55 10.75
C ILE A 348 12.77 35.10 11.04
N GLU A 349 13.13 35.26 12.32
CA GLU A 349 14.49 35.58 12.77
C GLU A 349 15.30 34.29 12.98
N SER A 350 16.46 34.20 12.32
CA SER A 350 17.48 33.17 12.58
C SER A 350 18.52 33.75 13.54
N GLY A 351 18.56 33.22 14.77
CA GLY A 351 19.59 33.53 15.75
C GLY A 351 20.55 32.35 15.89
N CYS A 352 21.76 32.47 15.32
CA CYS A 352 22.86 31.54 15.55
C CYS A 352 23.49 31.79 16.94
N LEU A 353 23.75 30.71 17.69
CA LEU A 353 24.72 30.68 18.79
C LEU A 353 25.82 29.68 18.43
N HIS A 354 27.06 30.11 18.65
CA HIS A 354 28.33 29.55 18.17
C HIS A 354 28.57 28.04 18.40
N ALA A 355 28.91 27.29 17.33
CA ALA A 355 30.06 26.36 17.26
C ALA A 355 30.24 25.71 15.86
N SER A 356 31.50 25.69 15.39
CA SER A 356 32.14 24.94 14.28
C SER A 356 31.67 25.13 12.82
N PRO A 357 32.59 25.49 11.89
CA PRO A 357 32.28 25.65 10.47
C PRO A 357 32.35 24.28 9.76
N ASN A 358 31.28 23.89 9.07
CA ASN A 358 31.24 22.97 7.89
C ASN A 358 30.00 22.05 7.83
N ILE A 359 28.79 22.49 8.19
CA ILE A 359 27.57 21.87 7.63
C ILE A 359 26.50 22.96 7.46
N GLU A 360 26.36 23.51 6.25
CA GLU A 360 25.13 24.22 5.85
C GLU A 360 24.06 23.15 5.55
N GLY A 361 23.37 22.72 6.61
CA GLY A 361 22.33 21.68 6.59
C GLY A 361 22.26 21.01 7.96
N GLY A 362 21.10 21.00 8.62
CA GLY A 362 20.96 20.36 9.93
C GLY A 362 21.36 18.87 9.92
N LEU A 363 21.72 18.32 11.08
CA LEU A 363 22.06 16.89 11.21
C LEU A 363 20.85 15.97 10.97
N LEU A 364 19.64 16.48 11.24
CA LEU A 364 18.39 15.76 11.01
C LEU A 364 17.47 16.65 10.17
N ASP A 365 16.75 16.03 9.25
CA ASP A 365 15.60 16.65 8.61
C ASP A 365 14.37 16.42 9.50
N ILE A 366 13.70 17.51 9.87
CA ILE A 366 12.68 17.56 10.93
C ILE A 366 11.38 18.06 10.34
N HIS A 367 10.29 17.31 10.53
CA HIS A 367 8.99 17.72 10.03
C HIS A 367 7.83 17.25 10.94
N PRO A 368 6.94 18.15 11.41
CA PRO A 368 6.97 19.59 11.22
C PRO A 368 7.90 20.29 12.24
N CYS A 369 8.42 21.48 11.90
CA CYS A 369 9.18 22.32 12.84
C CYS A 369 8.28 23.07 13.85
N GLN A 370 6.97 23.12 13.59
CA GLN A 370 5.94 23.65 14.47
C GLN A 370 5.00 22.51 14.89
N LEU A 371 4.84 22.32 16.20
CA LEU A 371 4.03 21.27 16.79
C LEU A 371 2.64 21.81 17.10
N ASP A 372 1.64 21.36 16.37
CA ASP A 372 0.28 21.85 16.53
C ASP A 372 -0.56 20.84 17.34
N PHE A 373 -0.96 21.26 18.55
CA PHE A 373 -1.86 20.53 19.44
C PHE A 373 -3.26 21.15 19.35
N LEU A 374 -4.20 20.47 18.69
CA LEU A 374 -5.58 20.94 18.61
C LEU A 374 -6.31 20.62 19.92
N PHE A 375 -6.64 21.65 20.70
CA PHE A 375 -7.18 21.46 22.04
C PHE A 375 -8.61 20.95 22.03
N GLU A 376 -8.80 19.77 22.62
CA GLU A 376 -10.10 19.19 22.97
C GLU A 376 -10.14 18.90 24.49
N PRO A 377 -11.12 19.45 25.23
CA PRO A 377 -11.23 19.23 26.67
C PRO A 377 -11.35 17.74 27.02
N ASN A 378 -10.59 17.30 28.02
CA ASN A 378 -10.59 15.93 28.55
C ASN A 378 -10.23 14.85 27.51
N LYS A 379 -9.50 15.20 26.45
CA LYS A 379 -8.93 14.24 25.50
C LYS A 379 -7.42 14.35 25.47
N LEU A 380 -6.78 13.23 25.16
CA LEU A 380 -5.35 13.23 24.81
C LEU A 380 -5.18 13.82 23.43
N ILE A 381 -4.19 14.70 23.29
CA ILE A 381 -3.93 15.40 22.04
C ILE A 381 -2.51 15.08 21.64
N SER A 382 -2.36 14.36 20.52
CA SER A 382 -1.05 13.96 20.02
C SER A 382 -0.61 14.81 18.82
N CYS A 383 0.70 14.86 18.59
CA CYS A 383 1.30 15.56 17.46
C CYS A 383 2.46 14.71 16.92
N PRO A 384 2.43 14.29 15.64
CA PRO A 384 3.51 13.50 15.08
C PRO A 384 4.72 14.38 14.73
N LEU A 385 5.91 13.97 15.17
CA LEU A 385 7.20 14.57 14.82
C LEU A 385 8.05 13.57 14.05
N ARG A 386 8.39 13.88 12.79
CA ARG A 386 9.24 13.05 11.95
C ARG A 386 10.69 13.54 12.00
N LEU A 387 11.61 12.62 12.25
CA LEU A 387 13.05 12.83 12.22
C LEU A 387 13.66 11.92 11.15
N THR A 388 14.42 12.49 10.21
CA THR A 388 15.11 11.74 9.15
C THR A 388 16.61 11.97 9.22
N ASN A 389 17.36 10.89 9.33
CA ASN A 389 18.82 10.90 9.24
C ASN A 389 19.27 10.66 7.79
N ASN A 390 19.69 11.73 7.12
CA ASN A 390 20.23 11.70 5.76
C ASN A 390 21.78 11.74 5.70
N LEU A 391 22.46 11.67 6.85
CA LEU A 391 23.93 11.74 6.97
C LEU A 391 24.59 10.40 6.62
N GLY A 392 24.72 10.14 5.32
CA GLY A 392 25.57 9.06 4.78
C GLY A 392 25.41 7.73 5.52
N ASP A 393 26.50 7.24 6.11
CA ASP A 393 26.56 5.98 6.86
C ASP A 393 26.75 6.22 8.38
N GLN A 394 26.42 7.41 8.88
CA GLN A 394 26.60 7.79 10.29
C GLN A 394 25.30 7.65 11.10
N HIS A 395 25.44 7.30 12.38
CA HIS A 395 24.32 7.30 13.32
C HIS A 395 24.21 8.69 13.96
N VAL A 396 22.98 9.14 14.18
CA VAL A 396 22.71 10.44 14.80
C VAL A 396 21.87 10.21 16.06
N ALA A 397 22.41 10.58 17.21
CA ALA A 397 21.65 10.60 18.45
C ALA A 397 20.87 11.91 18.54
N PHE A 398 19.68 11.86 19.13
CA PHE A 398 18.88 13.04 19.42
C PHE A 398 18.24 12.93 20.81
N ARG A 399 17.91 14.08 21.41
CA ARG A 399 17.07 14.19 22.60
C ARG A 399 16.22 15.45 22.54
N CYS A 400 15.01 15.40 23.09
CA CYS A 400 14.19 16.59 23.29
C CYS A 400 14.28 17.07 24.74
N VAL A 401 14.49 18.36 24.91
CA VAL A 401 14.51 19.03 26.21
C VAL A 401 13.42 20.09 26.25
N PRO A 402 12.57 20.15 27.29
CA PRO A 402 11.56 21.19 27.40
C PRO A 402 12.21 22.56 27.59
N LYS A 403 11.64 23.59 26.97
CA LYS A 403 12.14 24.97 27.09
C LYS A 403 11.93 25.54 28.51
N THR A 404 10.85 25.12 29.18
CA THR A 404 10.54 25.51 30.57
C THR A 404 10.32 24.28 31.46
N PRO A 405 10.47 24.41 32.79
CA PRO A 405 10.30 23.27 33.71
C PRO A 405 8.85 22.79 33.86
N GLU A 406 7.87 23.65 33.55
CA GLU A 406 6.46 23.24 33.45
C GLU A 406 6.28 22.37 32.21
N ILE A 407 5.78 21.15 32.39
CA ILE A 407 5.65 20.15 31.34
C ILE A 407 4.18 19.74 31.24
N TYR A 408 3.55 20.02 30.10
CA TYR A 408 2.21 19.52 29.74
C TYR A 408 2.27 18.29 28.81
N LEU A 409 3.49 17.87 28.44
CA LEU A 409 3.77 16.76 27.55
C LEU A 409 4.27 15.58 28.38
N ASP A 410 3.49 14.50 28.41
CA ASP A 410 3.85 13.32 29.20
C ASP A 410 4.97 12.52 28.52
N GLY A 411 5.80 11.81 29.30
CA GLY A 411 6.84 10.92 28.76
C GLY A 411 8.05 11.60 28.09
N LEU A 412 8.19 12.93 28.15
CA LEU A 412 9.28 13.67 27.48
C LEU A 412 10.70 13.22 27.84
N SER A 413 10.93 12.73 29.06
CA SER A 413 12.23 12.19 29.50
C SER A 413 12.67 10.95 28.73
N GLN A 414 11.74 10.27 28.04
CA GLN A 414 11.98 9.11 27.21
C GLN A 414 12.14 9.48 25.72
N PHE A 415 11.98 10.75 25.36
CA PHE A 415 12.07 11.27 23.99
C PHE A 415 13.53 11.53 23.56
N GLN A 416 14.31 10.46 23.53
CA GLN A 416 15.70 10.47 23.08
C GLN A 416 16.05 9.13 22.43
N GLY A 417 16.92 9.13 21.42
CA GLY A 417 17.24 7.89 20.71
C GLY A 417 18.38 8.03 19.71
N VAL A 418 18.73 6.92 19.06
CA VAL A 418 19.75 6.88 17.99
C VAL A 418 19.09 6.51 16.68
N LEU A 419 19.18 7.39 15.69
CA LEU A 419 18.70 7.17 14.33
C LEU A 419 19.81 6.53 13.47
N PRO A 420 19.59 5.30 12.95
CA PRO A 420 20.50 4.69 12.00
C PRO A 420 20.68 5.53 10.72
N PRO A 421 21.75 5.28 9.96
CA PRO A 421 21.96 5.97 8.69
C PRO A 421 20.79 5.71 7.72
N ARG A 422 20.38 6.77 7.00
CA ARG A 422 19.34 6.73 5.96
C ARG A 422 18.00 6.19 6.48
N SER A 423 17.67 6.56 7.71
CA SER A 423 16.44 6.14 8.36
C SER A 423 15.53 7.33 8.67
N THR A 424 14.23 7.06 8.66
CA THR A 424 13.19 7.99 9.09
C THR A 424 12.41 7.36 10.23
N CYS A 425 12.26 8.10 11.33
CA CYS A 425 11.44 7.72 12.47
C CYS A 425 10.34 8.77 12.68
N THR A 426 9.12 8.34 13.00
CA THR A 426 8.05 9.24 13.42
C THR A 426 7.73 8.99 14.88
N TYR A 427 7.86 10.02 15.69
CA TYR A 427 7.51 10.04 17.11
C TYR A 427 6.16 10.73 17.31
N VAL A 428 5.44 10.38 18.38
CA VAL A 428 4.09 10.90 18.63
C VAL A 428 4.06 11.57 19.99
N LEU A 429 4.29 12.89 19.99
CA LEU A 429 4.26 13.69 21.21
C LEU A 429 2.82 13.80 21.71
N THR A 430 2.55 13.43 22.96
CA THR A 430 1.18 13.44 23.51
C THR A 430 1.08 14.44 24.66
N MET A 431 0.14 15.37 24.54
CA MET A 431 -0.21 16.31 25.60
C MET A 431 -1.18 15.65 26.58
N GLU A 432 -0.95 15.87 27.87
CA GLU A 432 -1.81 15.38 28.94
C GLU A 432 -3.26 15.90 28.79
N MET A 433 -4.22 15.11 29.28
CA MET A 433 -5.63 15.52 29.30
C MET A 433 -5.82 16.74 30.19
N GLN A 434 -6.22 17.87 29.59
CA GLN A 434 -6.52 19.10 30.32
C GLN A 434 -7.99 19.50 30.14
N GLN A 435 -8.57 20.12 31.18
CA GLN A 435 -9.91 20.72 31.09
C GLN A 435 -9.90 22.05 30.34
N HIS A 436 -8.78 22.76 30.39
CA HIS A 436 -8.58 24.07 29.77
C HIS A 436 -7.26 24.07 29.00
N PRO A 437 -7.10 24.86 27.93
CA PRO A 437 -5.84 24.95 27.21
C PRO A 437 -4.72 25.50 28.12
N PRO A 438 -3.45 25.11 27.92
CA PRO A 438 -2.33 25.61 28.71
C PRO A 438 -2.27 27.13 28.74
N THR A 439 -2.12 27.70 29.93
CA THR A 439 -2.00 29.15 30.15
C THR A 439 -0.66 29.70 29.66
N ASN A 440 0.39 28.86 29.66
CA ASN A 440 1.72 29.20 29.17
C ASN A 440 2.09 28.32 27.97
N MET A 441 2.08 28.91 26.77
CA MET A 441 2.37 28.20 25.53
C MET A 441 3.85 27.84 25.36
N ASP A 442 4.75 28.57 26.03
CA ASP A 442 6.18 28.24 26.03
C ASP A 442 6.46 26.91 26.78
N ALA A 443 5.52 26.44 27.62
CA ALA A 443 5.60 25.16 28.32
C ALA A 443 5.37 23.92 27.44
N LEU A 444 4.91 24.12 26.20
CA LEU A 444 4.83 23.07 25.19
C LEU A 444 6.01 23.10 24.20
N SER A 445 6.84 24.16 24.22
CA SER A 445 7.96 24.30 23.28
C SER A 445 9.15 23.42 23.68
N LEU A 446 9.77 22.79 22.68
CA LEU A 446 10.88 21.85 22.88
C LEU A 446 12.16 22.33 22.17
N ILE A 447 13.30 21.89 22.68
CA ILE A 447 14.61 21.99 22.03
C ILE A 447 15.03 20.57 21.65
N LEU A 448 15.10 20.29 20.35
CA LEU A 448 15.64 19.05 19.82
C LEU A 448 17.15 19.20 19.65
N GLU A 449 17.92 18.51 20.48
CA GLU A 449 19.37 18.42 20.40
C GLU A 449 19.76 17.18 19.61
N SER A 450 20.81 17.27 18.79
CA SER A 450 21.32 16.14 18.00
C SER A 450 22.84 16.17 17.86
N CYS A 451 23.45 14.99 17.77
CA CYS A 451 24.88 14.83 17.51
C CYS A 451 25.19 13.53 16.77
N VAL A 452 26.30 13.50 16.04
CA VAL A 452 26.79 12.28 15.39
C VAL A 452 27.41 11.36 16.45
N VAL A 453 27.05 10.09 16.40
CA VAL A 453 27.50 9.08 17.37
C VAL A 453 28.01 7.80 16.70
N PRO A 454 28.90 7.04 17.37
CA PRO A 454 29.20 5.66 17.00
C PRO A 454 27.94 4.77 17.09
N GLN A 455 27.97 3.61 16.42
CA GLN A 455 26.85 2.66 16.42
C GLN A 455 26.48 2.16 17.83
N ASP A 456 27.48 2.00 18.71
CA ASP A 456 27.32 1.50 20.07
C ASP A 456 27.67 2.61 21.08
N ILE A 457 26.66 3.36 21.52
CA ILE A 457 26.78 4.27 22.66
C ILE A 457 26.01 3.71 23.85
N GLY A 458 26.55 3.87 25.06
CA GLY A 458 25.89 3.40 26.28
C GLY A 458 24.73 4.30 26.68
N ASP A 459 25.06 5.46 27.25
CA ASP A 459 24.10 6.43 27.75
C ASP A 459 24.17 7.70 26.88
N ILE A 460 23.04 8.04 26.25
CA ILE A 460 22.91 9.17 25.32
C ILE A 460 23.12 10.49 26.08
N ASP A 461 22.57 10.61 27.29
CA ASP A 461 22.64 11.82 28.09
C ASP A 461 24.06 12.07 28.59
N ASP A 462 24.76 11.04 29.07
CA ASP A 462 26.17 11.16 29.46
C ASP A 462 27.06 11.54 28.25
N TYR A 463 26.81 10.92 27.09
CA TYR A 463 27.58 11.21 25.87
C TYR A 463 27.38 12.64 25.38
N MET A 464 26.12 13.10 25.27
CA MET A 464 25.79 14.46 24.85
C MET A 464 26.23 15.50 25.86
N SER A 465 26.18 15.20 27.17
CA SER A 465 26.65 16.13 28.21
C SER A 465 28.16 16.33 28.19
N ARG A 466 28.94 15.33 27.75
CA ARG A 466 30.41 15.41 27.63
C ARG A 466 30.89 16.09 26.35
N GLN A 467 30.24 15.79 25.22
CA GLN A 467 30.66 16.29 23.90
C GLN A 467 29.97 17.60 23.51
N GLY A 468 28.84 17.91 24.14
CA GLY A 468 27.94 19.00 23.73
C GLY A 468 27.08 18.61 22.52
N PRO A 469 25.89 19.22 22.36
CA PRO A 469 25.06 18.99 21.18
C PRO A 469 25.75 19.57 19.93
N GLY A 470 25.83 18.79 18.86
CA GLY A 470 26.41 19.25 17.58
C GLY A 470 25.46 20.16 16.80
N HIS A 471 24.15 19.98 17.00
CA HIS A 471 23.10 20.79 16.41
C HIS A 471 21.87 20.83 17.32
N ALA A 472 21.20 21.99 17.43
CA ALA A 472 20.00 22.16 18.23
C ALA A 472 18.93 22.94 17.44
N VAL A 473 17.69 22.45 17.45
CA VAL A 473 16.55 23.05 16.75
C VAL A 473 15.43 23.32 17.74
N ARG A 474 14.86 24.52 17.69
CA ARG A 474 13.69 24.87 18.51
C ARG A 474 12.41 24.43 17.80
N LEU A 475 11.63 23.60 18.46
CA LEU A 475 10.29 23.20 18.03
C LEU A 475 9.27 24.07 18.76
N MET A 476 8.54 24.90 18.01
CA MET A 476 7.52 25.77 18.58
C MET A 476 6.20 25.03 18.65
N ALA A 477 5.59 24.99 19.83
CA ALA A 477 4.27 24.39 19.98
C ALA A 477 3.15 25.44 19.98
N ILE A 478 2.06 25.13 19.27
CA ILE A 478 0.83 25.92 19.27
C ILE A 478 -0.31 25.03 19.74
N CYS A 479 -1.18 25.59 20.57
CA CYS A 479 -2.33 24.96 21.19
C CYS A 479 -3.52 25.90 21.03
N GLY A 480 -4.42 25.57 20.11
CA GLY A 480 -5.58 26.40 19.77
C GLY A 480 -6.90 25.64 19.97
N PRO A 481 -8.03 26.33 20.26
CA PRO A 481 -9.33 25.69 20.31
C PRO A 481 -9.68 25.10 18.93
N ALA A 482 -10.32 23.92 18.92
CA ALA A 482 -10.76 23.27 17.70
C ALA A 482 -11.54 24.26 16.80
N GLY A 483 -11.01 24.53 15.60
CA GLY A 483 -11.69 25.34 14.58
C GLY A 483 -11.14 26.75 14.28
N LYS A 484 -10.03 27.19 14.87
CA LYS A 484 -9.33 28.41 14.40
C LYS A 484 -8.17 28.09 13.45
N THR A 485 -8.12 28.84 12.35
CA THR A 485 -7.12 28.80 11.28
C THR A 485 -5.71 29.00 11.84
N VAL A 486 -4.92 27.92 11.86
CA VAL A 486 -3.45 27.99 11.94
C VAL A 486 -2.92 28.15 10.51
N ILE A 487 -1.88 28.98 10.32
CA ILE A 487 -1.37 29.45 9.01
C ILE A 487 -0.66 28.33 8.23
N SER A 488 -0.49 27.15 8.83
CA SER A 488 -0.12 25.89 8.21
C SER A 488 -1.11 24.84 8.67
N GLU A 489 -1.64 23.99 7.78
CA GLU A 489 -2.54 22.91 8.21
C GLU A 489 -1.77 21.97 9.16
N PRO A 490 -2.20 21.83 10.42
CA PRO A 490 -1.56 20.93 11.35
C PRO A 490 -1.73 19.49 10.85
N ILE A 491 -0.66 18.70 10.87
CA ILE A 491 -0.75 17.26 10.65
C ILE A 491 -1.58 16.69 11.80
N ARG A 492 -2.90 16.56 11.61
CA ARG A 492 -3.74 15.93 12.64
C ARG A 492 -3.23 14.50 12.85
N PRO A 493 -2.98 14.05 14.09
CA PRO A 493 -2.64 12.67 14.35
C PRO A 493 -3.80 11.78 13.85
N ARG A 494 -3.53 10.90 12.90
CA ARG A 494 -4.48 9.83 12.49
C ARG A 494 -4.50 8.65 13.47
N ILE A 495 -3.67 8.72 14.50
CA ILE A 495 -3.61 7.76 15.58
C ILE A 495 -4.68 8.17 16.58
N LYS A 496 -5.78 7.41 16.60
CA LYS A 496 -6.79 7.52 17.65
C LYS A 496 -6.26 6.78 18.88
N ILE A 497 -5.95 7.53 19.93
CA ILE A 497 -5.55 6.95 21.21
C ILE A 497 -6.83 6.76 22.03
N ILE A 498 -7.15 5.51 22.37
CA ILE A 498 -8.20 5.20 23.35
C ILE A 498 -7.49 5.07 24.68
N TYR A 499 -7.79 5.99 25.60
CA TYR A 499 -7.21 6.01 26.93
C TYR A 499 -8.29 5.80 27.98
N CYS A 500 -8.04 4.85 28.89
CA CYS A 500 -8.92 4.57 30.01
C CYS A 500 -8.13 4.68 31.30
N ARG A 501 -8.43 5.69 32.11
CA ARG A 501 -7.73 5.94 33.37
C ARG A 501 -8.28 5.03 34.48
N ASP A 502 -7.38 4.42 35.25
CA ASP A 502 -7.60 3.77 36.56
C ASP A 502 -8.58 2.60 36.67
N GLU A 503 -9.33 2.25 35.62
CA GLU A 503 -10.32 1.17 35.73
C GLU A 503 -9.73 -0.24 35.56
N PHE A 504 -8.72 -0.41 34.70
CA PHE A 504 -8.29 -1.74 34.24
C PHE A 504 -6.86 -2.16 34.65
N ARG A 505 -6.09 -1.25 35.25
CA ARG A 505 -4.65 -1.37 35.55
C ARG A 505 -3.77 -1.63 34.31
N GLU A 506 -3.89 -2.78 33.66
CA GLU A 506 -3.09 -3.18 32.50
C GLU A 506 -3.92 -4.04 31.54
N THR A 507 -3.82 -3.76 30.23
CA THR A 507 -4.42 -4.58 29.17
C THR A 507 -3.43 -5.63 28.70
N LEU A 508 -3.76 -6.91 28.89
CA LEU A 508 -2.86 -8.04 28.62
C LEU A 508 -3.11 -8.66 27.24
N SER A 509 -4.31 -8.50 26.68
CA SER A 509 -4.67 -9.06 25.38
C SER A 509 -5.71 -8.20 24.68
N MET A 510 -5.65 -8.19 23.35
CA MET A 510 -6.59 -7.47 22.49
C MET A 510 -7.00 -8.32 21.29
N ASP A 511 -8.20 -8.06 20.78
CA ASP A 511 -8.68 -8.60 19.51
C ASP A 511 -9.55 -7.58 18.79
N VAL A 512 -9.51 -7.57 17.45
CA VAL A 512 -10.31 -6.66 16.63
C VAL A 512 -11.41 -7.45 15.95
N HIS A 513 -12.64 -6.94 16.00
CA HIS A 513 -13.75 -7.59 15.30
C HIS A 513 -13.55 -7.44 13.78
N PRO A 514 -13.75 -8.49 12.96
CA PRO A 514 -13.45 -8.41 11.52
C PRO A 514 -14.42 -7.56 10.68
N THR A 515 -15.47 -6.97 11.28
CA THR A 515 -16.54 -6.29 10.53
C THR A 515 -17.09 -5.08 11.28
N GLU A 516 -17.34 -5.24 12.59
CA GLU A 516 -17.73 -4.13 13.46
C GLU A 516 -16.52 -3.29 13.86
N PRO A 517 -16.68 -1.98 14.11
CA PRO A 517 -15.59 -1.09 14.50
C PRO A 517 -15.17 -1.27 15.97
N TRP A 518 -14.99 -2.52 16.41
CA TRP A 518 -14.82 -2.89 17.80
C TRP A 518 -13.44 -3.46 18.13
N ILE A 519 -12.89 -3.01 19.26
CA ILE A 519 -11.72 -3.60 19.91
C ILE A 519 -12.20 -4.25 21.20
N LEU A 520 -11.91 -5.53 21.36
CA LEU A 520 -12.04 -6.26 22.61
C LEU A 520 -10.71 -6.16 23.37
N GLY A 521 -10.77 -5.81 24.65
CA GLY A 521 -9.63 -5.75 25.56
C GLY A 521 -9.82 -6.66 26.77
N GLY A 522 -8.81 -7.45 27.11
CA GLY A 522 -8.74 -8.28 28.30
C GLY A 522 -7.69 -7.73 29.27
N HIS A 523 -8.06 -7.60 30.55
CA HIS A 523 -7.29 -6.82 31.52
C HIS A 523 -6.78 -7.66 32.70
N CYS A 524 -5.71 -7.21 33.34
CA CYS A 524 -5.11 -7.91 34.48
C CYS A 524 -6.04 -7.94 35.71
N ASN A 525 -6.98 -7.02 35.85
CA ASN A 525 -7.92 -7.03 37.00
C ASN A 525 -9.18 -7.89 36.77
N GLY A 526 -9.22 -8.70 35.71
CA GLY A 526 -10.33 -9.61 35.39
C GLY A 526 -11.46 -9.00 34.58
N TYR A 527 -11.28 -7.78 34.10
CA TYR A 527 -12.26 -7.13 33.24
C TYR A 527 -12.05 -7.48 31.77
N VAL A 528 -13.15 -7.38 31.03
CA VAL A 528 -13.20 -7.34 29.58
C VAL A 528 -13.93 -6.06 29.18
N SER A 529 -13.46 -5.40 28.12
CA SER A 529 -14.13 -4.24 27.56
C SER A 529 -14.20 -4.29 26.04
N ILE A 530 -15.27 -3.75 25.48
CA ILE A 530 -15.44 -3.50 24.05
C ILE A 530 -15.48 -2.00 23.83
N TRP A 531 -14.62 -1.53 22.95
CA TRP A 531 -14.50 -0.14 22.56
C TRP A 531 -14.85 0.00 21.09
N ASN A 532 -15.56 1.06 20.74
CA ASN A 532 -15.71 1.46 19.36
C ASN A 532 -14.50 2.33 18.99
N TYR A 533 -13.64 1.84 18.11
CA TYR A 533 -12.41 2.58 17.77
C TYR A 533 -12.66 3.79 16.87
N GLU A 534 -13.81 3.86 16.20
CA GLU A 534 -14.19 5.02 15.39
C GLU A 534 -14.65 6.17 16.27
N THR A 535 -15.55 5.89 17.22
CA THR A 535 -16.08 6.92 18.15
C THR A 535 -15.14 7.16 19.35
N GLN A 536 -14.17 6.27 19.60
CA GLN A 536 -13.34 6.22 20.81
C GLN A 536 -14.16 6.05 22.10
N GLU A 537 -15.43 5.64 21.99
CA GLU A 537 -16.30 5.43 23.12
C GLU A 537 -16.29 3.96 23.55
N ARG A 538 -16.41 3.77 24.87
CA ARG A 538 -16.61 2.43 25.41
C ARG A 538 -18.03 1.98 25.11
N VAL A 539 -18.16 0.88 24.38
CA VAL A 539 -19.46 0.24 24.14
C VAL A 539 -19.94 -0.42 25.43
N ILE A 540 -19.09 -1.25 26.04
CA ILE A 540 -19.43 -1.99 27.26
C ILE A 540 -18.17 -2.50 27.97
N SER A 541 -18.25 -2.71 29.28
CA SER A 541 -17.22 -3.42 30.06
C SER A 541 -17.85 -4.23 31.19
N MET A 542 -17.28 -5.39 31.48
CA MET A 542 -17.72 -6.27 32.57
C MET A 542 -16.51 -6.93 33.25
N ARG A 543 -16.70 -7.42 34.48
CA ARG A 543 -15.75 -8.36 35.08
C ARG A 543 -16.10 -9.79 34.63
N ALA A 544 -15.18 -10.44 33.93
CA ALA A 544 -15.37 -11.81 33.42
C ALA A 544 -15.08 -12.87 34.51
N THR A 545 -14.07 -12.68 35.35
CA THR A 545 -13.72 -13.67 36.39
C THR A 545 -14.59 -13.51 37.64
N LYS A 546 -15.21 -14.61 38.10
CA LYS A 546 -15.93 -14.66 39.40
C LYS A 546 -14.93 -14.81 40.55
N GLU A 547 -15.04 -13.98 41.59
CA GLU A 547 -14.11 -13.95 42.73
C GLU A 547 -13.96 -15.33 43.39
N SER A 548 -12.75 -15.91 43.35
CA SER A 548 -12.44 -17.14 44.08
C SER A 548 -10.95 -17.39 44.36
N GLY A 549 -10.09 -16.36 44.28
CA GLY A 549 -8.65 -16.52 44.52
C GLY A 549 -8.09 -15.50 45.51
N ARG A 550 -7.30 -15.95 46.49
CA ARG A 550 -6.46 -15.08 47.35
C ARG A 550 -5.14 -14.68 46.66
N VAL A 551 -4.93 -15.11 45.42
CA VAL A 551 -3.71 -14.92 44.64
C VAL A 551 -3.98 -13.85 43.59
N HIS A 552 -3.14 -12.83 43.57
CA HIS A 552 -3.29 -11.62 42.75
C HIS A 552 -3.51 -11.92 41.25
N ASP A 553 -2.88 -12.98 40.74
CA ASP A 553 -2.81 -13.26 39.30
C ASP A 553 -3.96 -14.17 38.80
N SER A 554 -4.77 -14.69 39.72
CA SER A 554 -5.92 -15.56 39.39
C SER A 554 -7.05 -14.83 38.66
N HIS A 555 -7.00 -13.49 38.64
CA HIS A 555 -7.98 -12.65 37.97
C HIS A 555 -7.56 -12.23 36.57
N TRP A 556 -6.33 -12.52 36.13
CA TRP A 556 -5.82 -11.99 34.87
C TRP A 556 -6.58 -12.57 33.68
N ILE A 557 -6.99 -11.73 32.72
CA ILE A 557 -7.43 -12.16 31.40
C ILE A 557 -6.24 -12.09 30.45
N LEU A 558 -5.58 -13.22 30.22
CA LEU A 558 -4.33 -13.30 29.48
C LEU A 558 -4.53 -13.43 27.96
N SER A 559 -5.68 -13.96 27.54
CA SER A 559 -5.99 -14.07 26.12
C SER A 559 -7.47 -13.85 25.84
N ILE A 560 -7.76 -13.15 24.75
CA ILE A 560 -9.13 -12.94 24.26
C ILE A 560 -9.21 -13.05 22.75
N LYS A 561 -10.33 -13.60 22.27
CA LYS A 561 -10.63 -13.70 20.82
C LYS A 561 -12.13 -13.57 20.56
N PHE A 562 -12.50 -12.87 19.51
CA PHE A 562 -13.85 -12.91 18.97
C PHE A 562 -14.12 -14.25 18.28
N ILE A 563 -15.37 -14.70 18.35
CA ILE A 563 -15.97 -15.73 17.50
C ILE A 563 -17.10 -15.05 16.70
N PRO A 564 -16.77 -14.34 15.60
CA PRO A 564 -17.71 -13.49 14.87
C PRO A 564 -18.90 -14.26 14.31
N ARG A 565 -18.64 -15.51 13.88
CA ARG A 565 -19.65 -16.44 13.32
C ARG A 565 -20.80 -16.74 14.27
N ARG A 566 -20.59 -16.55 15.58
CA ARG A 566 -21.60 -16.77 16.63
C ARG A 566 -21.94 -15.49 17.40
N GLN A 567 -21.30 -14.37 17.09
CA GLN A 567 -21.38 -13.12 17.87
C GLN A 567 -20.99 -13.33 19.34
N TRP A 568 -19.95 -14.15 19.56
CA TRP A 568 -19.39 -14.45 20.87
C TRP A 568 -17.95 -13.95 20.98
N PHE A 569 -17.41 -13.96 22.19
CA PHE A 569 -15.97 -13.93 22.42
C PHE A 569 -15.60 -14.92 23.51
N VAL A 570 -14.32 -15.31 23.51
CA VAL A 570 -13.73 -16.24 24.47
C VAL A 570 -12.60 -15.57 25.23
N THR A 571 -12.45 -15.94 26.50
CA THR A 571 -11.40 -15.44 27.38
C THR A 571 -10.61 -16.60 27.97
N GLY A 572 -9.31 -16.42 28.11
CA GLY A 572 -8.38 -17.32 28.80
C GLY A 572 -7.88 -16.66 30.08
N GLY A 573 -8.14 -17.28 31.22
CA GLY A 573 -7.84 -16.73 32.53
C GLY A 573 -6.52 -17.23 33.14
N GLY A 574 -5.94 -16.43 34.04
CA GLY A 574 -4.81 -16.78 34.91
C GLY A 574 -5.14 -17.85 35.97
N ASN A 575 -6.37 -18.34 36.01
CA ASN A 575 -6.78 -19.49 36.83
C ASN A 575 -6.93 -20.79 36.01
N GLY A 576 -6.61 -20.77 34.71
CA GLY A 576 -6.73 -21.91 33.81
C GLY A 576 -8.13 -22.14 33.23
N TYR A 577 -9.08 -21.22 33.46
CA TYR A 577 -10.42 -21.31 32.89
C TYR A 577 -10.49 -20.67 31.51
N ILE A 578 -11.35 -21.24 30.68
CA ILE A 578 -11.87 -20.58 29.49
C ILE A 578 -13.33 -20.22 29.77
N GLN A 579 -13.68 -18.98 29.47
CA GLN A 579 -15.05 -18.47 29.58
C GLN A 579 -15.50 -17.92 28.24
N VAL A 580 -16.81 -18.04 27.97
CA VAL A 580 -17.42 -17.68 26.69
C VAL A 580 -18.59 -16.77 26.95
N PHE A 581 -18.66 -15.67 26.22
CA PHE A 581 -19.68 -14.63 26.42
C PHE A 581 -20.28 -14.18 25.09
N THR A 582 -21.47 -13.60 25.16
CA THR A 582 -22.08 -12.88 24.02
C THR A 582 -21.48 -11.48 23.87
N CYS A 583 -21.23 -11.02 22.64
CA CYS A 583 -20.62 -9.70 22.41
C CYS A 583 -21.50 -8.53 22.85
N MET A 584 -22.83 -8.64 22.64
CA MET A 584 -23.78 -7.52 22.84
C MET A 584 -24.22 -7.37 24.29
N THR A 585 -24.57 -8.48 24.94
CA THR A 585 -25.17 -8.47 26.28
C THR A 585 -24.18 -8.84 27.38
N MET A 586 -22.98 -9.33 27.02
CA MET A 586 -21.96 -9.76 27.98
C MET A 586 -22.44 -10.90 28.89
N ASP A 587 -23.37 -11.73 28.38
CA ASP A 587 -23.91 -12.87 29.12
C ASP A 587 -22.93 -14.05 29.04
N GLU A 588 -22.61 -14.64 30.19
CA GLU A 588 -21.79 -15.85 30.27
C GLU A 588 -22.57 -17.05 29.70
N LEU A 589 -22.08 -17.59 28.59
CA LEU A 589 -22.65 -18.79 27.96
C LEU A 589 -22.14 -20.07 28.61
N THR A 590 -20.83 -20.13 28.87
CA THR A 590 -20.20 -21.25 29.55
C THR A 590 -18.85 -20.86 30.15
N ALA A 591 -18.43 -21.61 31.16
CA ALA A 591 -17.14 -21.49 31.81
C ALA A 591 -16.65 -22.88 32.22
N PHE A 592 -15.42 -23.23 31.85
CA PHE A 592 -14.85 -24.54 32.18
C PHE A 592 -13.36 -24.44 32.46
N LYS A 593 -12.86 -25.36 33.30
CA LYS A 593 -11.43 -25.45 33.60
C LYS A 593 -10.72 -26.17 32.45
N ALA A 594 -10.07 -25.40 31.59
CA ALA A 594 -9.39 -25.90 30.40
C ALA A 594 -7.99 -26.45 30.73
N HIS A 595 -7.28 -25.75 31.61
CA HIS A 595 -5.88 -26.01 31.95
C HIS A 595 -5.66 -25.99 33.47
N SER A 596 -4.53 -26.54 33.89
CA SER A 596 -4.10 -26.56 35.29
C SER A 596 -3.38 -25.28 35.72
N SER A 597 -2.93 -24.49 34.75
CA SER A 597 -2.24 -23.20 34.92
C SER A 597 -2.78 -22.16 33.92
N TRP A 598 -2.12 -21.01 33.82
CA TRP A 598 -2.52 -19.85 33.01
C TRP A 598 -2.82 -20.20 31.55
N VAL A 599 -3.93 -19.71 31.00
CA VAL A 599 -4.24 -19.81 29.56
C VAL A 599 -3.63 -18.62 28.83
N GLU A 600 -2.42 -18.81 28.30
CA GLU A 600 -1.57 -17.75 27.74
C GLU A 600 -2.05 -17.27 26.37
N SER A 601 -2.63 -18.17 25.56
CA SER A 601 -3.04 -17.83 24.19
C SER A 601 -4.22 -18.65 23.72
N LEU A 602 -5.14 -17.98 23.01
CA LEU A 602 -6.27 -18.56 22.31
C LEU A 602 -6.19 -18.24 20.81
N ALA A 603 -6.56 -19.20 19.97
CA ALA A 603 -6.72 -19.00 18.54
C ALA A 603 -8.02 -19.63 18.04
N ILE A 604 -8.73 -18.93 17.16
CA ILE A 604 -10.01 -19.38 16.61
C ILE A 604 -9.78 -19.93 15.21
N HIS A 605 -10.29 -21.13 14.95
CA HIS A 605 -10.18 -21.71 13.63
C HIS A 605 -11.00 -20.88 12.63
N PRO A 606 -10.50 -20.61 11.41
CA PRO A 606 -11.20 -19.76 10.44
C PRO A 606 -12.58 -20.31 10.01
N SER A 607 -12.68 -21.61 9.72
CA SER A 607 -13.92 -22.23 9.19
C SER A 607 -14.60 -23.29 10.07
N GLN A 608 -13.86 -24.07 10.85
CA GLN A 608 -14.38 -25.16 11.70
C GLN A 608 -14.72 -24.67 13.12
N PRO A 609 -15.52 -25.42 13.91
CA PRO A 609 -15.98 -24.99 15.22
C PRO A 609 -14.93 -25.17 16.34
N PHE A 610 -13.67 -24.80 16.07
CA PHE A 610 -12.56 -25.10 16.97
C PHE A 610 -11.86 -23.88 17.58
N VAL A 611 -11.55 -23.97 18.88
CA VAL A 611 -10.65 -23.08 19.61
C VAL A 611 -9.39 -23.84 20.00
N LEU A 612 -8.21 -23.28 19.72
CA LEU A 612 -6.96 -23.71 20.33
C LEU A 612 -6.70 -22.91 21.61
N SER A 613 -6.22 -23.58 22.64
CA SER A 613 -5.70 -22.95 23.86
C SER A 613 -4.29 -23.43 24.16
N ALA A 614 -3.41 -22.50 24.49
CA ALA A 614 -2.04 -22.74 24.97
C ALA A 614 -1.89 -22.27 26.41
N SER A 615 -1.06 -22.95 27.18
CA SER A 615 -0.97 -22.71 28.62
C SER A 615 0.45 -22.82 29.19
N ALA A 616 0.62 -22.17 30.33
CA ALA A 616 1.75 -22.34 31.23
C ALA A 616 1.88 -23.76 31.81
N ASP A 617 0.88 -24.63 31.65
CA ASP A 617 1.00 -26.06 31.98
C ASP A 617 1.69 -26.91 30.91
N CYS A 618 2.32 -26.26 29.93
CA CYS A 618 3.06 -26.85 28.81
C CYS A 618 2.18 -27.56 27.78
N LEU A 619 0.85 -27.48 27.90
CA LEU A 619 -0.09 -28.13 27.00
C LEU A 619 -0.73 -27.16 26.01
N ILE A 620 -1.06 -27.69 24.85
CA ILE A 620 -1.98 -27.08 23.90
C ILE A 620 -3.22 -27.99 23.82
N LYS A 621 -4.42 -27.42 23.78
CA LYS A 621 -5.67 -28.17 23.65
C LYS A 621 -6.53 -27.62 22.51
N LEU A 622 -7.22 -28.51 21.82
CA LEU A 622 -8.20 -28.18 20.77
C LEU A 622 -9.60 -28.48 21.31
N TRP A 623 -10.46 -27.47 21.29
CA TRP A 623 -11.82 -27.51 21.85
C TRP A 623 -12.85 -27.35 20.75
N ASP A 624 -13.93 -28.13 20.81
CA ASP A 624 -15.04 -28.05 19.87
C ASP A 624 -16.28 -27.43 20.53
N TRP A 625 -16.68 -26.24 20.10
CA TRP A 625 -17.82 -25.54 20.69
C TRP A 625 -19.18 -26.03 20.20
N GLU A 626 -19.23 -26.81 19.11
CA GLU A 626 -20.48 -27.46 18.67
C GLU A 626 -20.73 -28.76 19.41
N ASN A 627 -19.66 -29.39 19.91
CA ASN A 627 -19.72 -30.56 20.77
C ASN A 627 -19.46 -30.17 22.24
N ASP A 628 -20.25 -29.23 22.77
CA ASP A 628 -20.28 -28.82 24.18
C ASP A 628 -18.91 -28.48 24.79
N TRP A 629 -18.03 -27.82 24.02
CA TRP A 629 -16.67 -27.45 24.44
C TRP A 629 -15.86 -28.66 24.90
N THR A 630 -15.99 -29.78 24.20
CA THR A 630 -15.19 -30.98 24.47
C THR A 630 -13.76 -30.81 23.96
N CYS A 631 -12.79 -31.29 24.75
CA CYS A 631 -11.39 -31.33 24.35
C CYS A 631 -11.19 -32.45 23.32
N VAL A 632 -11.14 -32.09 22.04
CA VAL A 632 -10.91 -33.00 20.91
C VAL A 632 -9.51 -33.60 20.98
N ARG A 633 -8.51 -32.78 21.33
CA ARG A 633 -7.10 -33.18 21.33
C ARG A 633 -6.28 -32.39 22.33
N THR A 634 -5.24 -33.04 22.87
CA THR A 634 -4.19 -32.40 23.68
C THR A 634 -2.83 -32.67 23.01
N PHE A 635 -2.01 -31.62 22.91
CA PHE A 635 -0.64 -31.66 22.39
C PHE A 635 0.32 -31.34 23.52
N SER A 636 1.33 -32.18 23.75
CA SER A 636 2.11 -32.18 24.99
C SER A 636 3.62 -32.35 24.77
N GLU A 637 4.15 -31.93 23.62
CA GLU A 637 5.60 -32.02 23.37
C GLU A 637 6.41 -30.83 23.87
N HIS A 638 5.77 -29.70 24.20
CA HIS A 638 6.48 -28.57 24.79
C HIS A 638 6.88 -28.91 26.24
N SER A 639 8.08 -28.49 26.63
CA SER A 639 8.63 -28.80 27.98
C SER A 639 8.59 -27.61 28.94
N ASP A 640 8.06 -26.47 28.48
CA ASP A 640 7.88 -25.25 29.27
C ASP A 640 6.66 -24.49 28.73
N ASN A 641 6.29 -23.41 29.41
CA ASN A 641 5.14 -22.57 29.15
C ASN A 641 4.98 -22.23 27.65
N VAL A 642 3.83 -22.58 27.08
CA VAL A 642 3.48 -22.27 25.69
C VAL A 642 2.88 -20.86 25.63
N GLN A 643 3.60 -19.95 25.00
CA GLN A 643 3.31 -18.51 25.02
C GLN A 643 2.26 -18.10 23.99
N GLN A 644 2.33 -18.61 22.77
CA GLN A 644 1.37 -18.28 21.72
C GLN A 644 1.08 -19.49 20.83
N VAL A 645 -0.18 -19.58 20.39
CA VAL A 645 -0.65 -20.47 19.33
C VAL A 645 -1.37 -19.67 18.26
N MET A 646 -1.28 -20.12 17.01
CA MET A 646 -1.98 -19.48 15.89
C MET A 646 -2.21 -20.47 14.75
N PHE A 647 -3.41 -20.48 14.18
CA PHE A 647 -3.71 -21.26 12.98
C PHE A 647 -2.93 -20.72 11.78
N ASN A 648 -2.50 -21.62 10.90
CA ASN A 648 -1.95 -21.23 9.61
C ASN A 648 -3.10 -20.73 8.71
N PRO A 649 -3.08 -19.48 8.25
CA PRO A 649 -4.18 -18.92 7.46
C PRO A 649 -4.27 -19.52 6.05
N TRP A 650 -3.21 -20.15 5.54
CA TRP A 650 -3.18 -20.78 4.20
C TRP A 650 -3.40 -22.29 4.23
N GLU A 651 -3.14 -22.95 5.36
CA GLU A 651 -3.34 -24.40 5.53
C GLU A 651 -4.14 -24.66 6.80
N THR A 652 -5.46 -24.73 6.64
CA THR A 652 -6.45 -24.70 7.73
C THR A 652 -6.32 -25.83 8.76
N ASN A 653 -5.65 -26.93 8.42
CA ASN A 653 -5.44 -28.05 9.34
C ASN A 653 -4.14 -27.93 10.16
N THR A 654 -3.36 -26.88 9.98
CA THR A 654 -2.08 -26.69 10.67
C THR A 654 -2.07 -25.46 11.56
N PHE A 655 -1.23 -25.48 12.58
CA PHE A 655 -1.03 -24.34 13.46
C PHE A 655 0.41 -24.29 13.98
N GLY A 656 0.86 -23.09 14.32
CA GLY A 656 2.15 -22.84 14.94
C GLY A 656 2.00 -22.62 16.44
N SER A 657 3.03 -22.98 17.19
CA SER A 657 3.16 -22.64 18.61
C SER A 657 4.58 -22.20 18.94
N VAL A 658 4.71 -21.38 19.98
CA VAL A 658 5.99 -20.94 20.55
C VAL A 658 6.00 -21.10 22.07
N SER A 659 7.16 -21.45 22.63
CA SER A 659 7.30 -21.74 24.06
C SER A 659 8.58 -21.16 24.67
N LYS A 660 8.56 -21.01 26.00
CA LYS A 660 9.73 -20.73 26.83
C LYS A 660 10.77 -21.84 26.83
N ASP A 661 10.47 -23.01 26.26
CA ASP A 661 11.44 -24.09 26.01
C ASP A 661 12.44 -23.78 24.87
N CYS A 662 12.43 -22.54 24.36
CA CYS A 662 13.26 -22.05 23.26
C CYS A 662 12.92 -22.65 21.89
N THR A 663 11.77 -23.30 21.74
CA THR A 663 11.30 -23.88 20.48
C THR A 663 10.03 -23.22 19.95
N ALA A 664 9.90 -23.25 18.63
CA ALA A 664 8.63 -23.12 17.94
C ALA A 664 8.28 -24.46 17.30
N LYS A 665 7.01 -24.86 17.33
CA LYS A 665 6.55 -26.12 16.74
C LYS A 665 5.41 -25.87 15.75
N VAL A 666 5.35 -26.70 14.72
CA VAL A 666 4.24 -26.75 13.76
C VAL A 666 3.50 -28.05 13.96
N TRP A 667 2.18 -27.98 14.00
CA TRP A 667 1.30 -29.09 14.34
C TRP A 667 0.24 -29.27 13.26
N SER A 668 -0.29 -30.48 13.18
CA SER A 668 -1.57 -30.74 12.50
C SER A 668 -2.64 -30.95 13.57
N ILE A 669 -3.83 -30.39 13.38
CA ILE A 669 -4.97 -30.65 14.27
C ILE A 669 -5.42 -32.13 14.24
N THR A 670 -5.05 -32.87 13.20
CA THR A 670 -5.39 -34.29 13.04
C THR A 670 -4.37 -35.24 13.69
N SER A 671 -3.16 -34.75 14.00
CA SER A 671 -2.08 -35.53 14.60
C SER A 671 -1.81 -35.11 16.06
N GLY A 672 -1.33 -36.01 16.90
CA GLY A 672 -0.86 -35.65 18.25
C GLY A 672 0.57 -35.11 18.28
N ASP A 673 1.39 -35.54 17.31
CA ASP A 673 2.81 -35.22 17.23
C ASP A 673 3.07 -33.96 16.39
N SER A 674 4.14 -33.25 16.68
CA SER A 674 4.55 -32.07 15.91
C SER A 674 5.11 -32.46 14.53
N LEU A 675 4.72 -31.72 13.50
CA LEU A 675 5.21 -31.86 12.12
C LEU A 675 6.65 -31.34 11.99
N ALA A 676 6.94 -30.25 12.71
CA ALA A 676 8.25 -29.62 12.75
C ALA A 676 8.54 -29.04 14.13
N THR A 677 9.81 -29.10 14.53
CA THR A 677 10.35 -28.43 15.72
C THR A 677 11.49 -27.52 15.27
N LEU A 678 11.42 -26.25 15.64
CA LEU A 678 12.33 -25.18 15.26
C LEU A 678 12.98 -24.64 16.53
N SER A 679 14.20 -25.08 16.81
CA SER A 679 14.90 -24.75 18.04
C SER A 679 15.77 -23.50 17.90
N SER A 680 15.76 -22.65 18.92
CA SER A 680 16.60 -21.47 19.00
C SER A 680 17.38 -21.44 20.33
N LYS A 681 18.20 -20.40 20.54
CA LYS A 681 18.99 -20.21 21.77
C LYS A 681 18.27 -19.36 22.84
N SER A 682 17.06 -18.90 22.56
CA SER A 682 16.32 -17.97 23.40
C SER A 682 14.84 -18.35 23.44
N GLN A 683 14.16 -17.98 24.52
CA GLN A 683 12.73 -18.26 24.72
C GLN A 683 11.91 -17.58 23.61
N GLN A 684 10.96 -18.30 23.01
CA GLN A 684 10.10 -17.78 21.95
C GLN A 684 8.80 -17.26 22.58
N VAL A 685 8.33 -16.11 22.11
CA VAL A 685 7.22 -15.37 22.75
C VAL A 685 6.04 -15.23 21.80
N CYS A 686 6.28 -14.88 20.53
CA CYS A 686 5.23 -14.73 19.54
C CYS A 686 5.56 -15.37 18.19
N VAL A 687 4.53 -15.62 17.38
CA VAL A 687 4.61 -16.32 16.10
C VAL A 687 3.61 -15.78 15.06
N ASP A 688 4.04 -15.69 13.80
CA ASP A 688 3.16 -15.46 12.65
C ASP A 688 3.64 -16.27 11.41
N PHE A 689 2.78 -16.46 10.41
CA PHE A 689 3.10 -17.12 9.14
C PHE A 689 3.23 -16.12 7.99
N PHE A 690 4.01 -16.49 6.96
CA PHE A 690 4.06 -15.74 5.69
C PHE A 690 3.25 -16.44 4.60
N PRO A 691 2.77 -15.68 3.58
CA PRO A 691 2.18 -16.26 2.39
C PRO A 691 3.16 -17.23 1.74
N PRO A 692 2.68 -18.37 1.21
CA PRO A 692 3.53 -19.31 0.51
C PRO A 692 4.15 -18.64 -0.73
N SER A 693 5.46 -18.83 -0.91
CA SER A 693 6.19 -18.40 -2.11
C SER A 693 6.69 -19.65 -2.83
N GLY A 694 5.99 -20.03 -3.91
CA GLY A 694 6.18 -21.34 -4.54
C GLY A 694 5.75 -22.45 -3.59
N ASN A 695 6.62 -23.44 -3.36
CA ASN A 695 6.35 -24.54 -2.42
C ASN A 695 6.78 -24.25 -0.97
N CYS A 696 7.57 -23.20 -0.73
CA CYS A 696 8.13 -22.96 0.60
C CYS A 696 7.15 -22.20 1.50
N GLN A 697 6.84 -22.80 2.66
CA GLN A 697 6.16 -22.12 3.75
C GLN A 697 7.17 -21.52 4.74
N TYR A 698 6.89 -20.29 5.18
CA TYR A 698 7.72 -19.59 6.16
C TYR A 698 6.92 -19.19 7.40
N MET A 699 7.62 -19.15 8.53
CA MET A 699 7.09 -18.70 9.81
C MET A 699 8.08 -17.71 10.43
N ILE A 700 7.57 -16.71 11.14
CA ILE A 700 8.39 -15.79 11.91
C ILE A 700 8.10 -15.93 13.39
N THR A 701 9.15 -15.85 14.21
CA THR A 701 9.02 -15.89 15.67
C THR A 701 9.71 -14.70 16.30
N GLY A 702 9.12 -14.15 17.35
CA GLY A 702 9.73 -13.16 18.25
C GLY A 702 10.26 -13.83 19.52
N SER A 703 11.30 -13.25 20.11
CA SER A 703 12.03 -13.85 21.22
C SER A 703 12.39 -12.83 22.31
N VAL A 704 12.64 -13.34 23.52
CA VAL A 704 13.08 -12.56 24.70
C VAL A 704 14.45 -11.89 24.47
N ASP A 705 15.29 -12.43 23.58
CA ASP A 705 16.60 -11.85 23.23
C ASP A 705 16.50 -10.59 22.33
N GLY A 706 15.29 -10.10 22.07
CA GLY A 706 15.05 -8.94 21.21
C GLY A 706 15.31 -9.20 19.73
N THR A 707 15.29 -10.46 19.32
CA THR A 707 15.43 -10.87 17.92
C THR A 707 14.18 -11.54 17.40
N ALA A 708 13.91 -11.30 16.12
CA ALA A 708 12.90 -12.06 15.36
C ALA A 708 13.61 -13.01 14.39
N ARG A 709 13.09 -14.22 14.19
CA ARG A 709 13.70 -15.23 13.32
C ARG A 709 12.70 -15.70 12.28
N ILE A 710 13.12 -15.72 11.02
CA ILE A 710 12.35 -16.27 9.89
C ILE A 710 12.83 -17.69 9.65
N TRP A 711 11.88 -18.62 9.67
CA TRP A 711 12.07 -20.04 9.55
C TRP A 711 11.49 -20.53 8.23
N ASN A 712 12.23 -21.39 7.53
CA ASN A 712 11.68 -22.18 6.44
C ASN A 712 11.21 -23.51 7.05
N LEU A 713 9.92 -23.81 6.89
CA LEU A 713 9.28 -24.97 7.54
C LEU A 713 9.70 -26.30 6.91
N GLU A 714 9.94 -26.32 5.59
CA GLU A 714 10.40 -27.53 4.88
C GLU A 714 11.84 -27.88 5.26
N ALA A 715 12.72 -26.88 5.29
CA ALA A 715 14.13 -27.05 5.65
C ALA A 715 14.37 -27.17 7.16
N LYS A 716 13.35 -26.86 7.98
CA LYS A 716 13.39 -26.83 9.46
C LYS A 716 14.56 -26.00 10.00
N LYS A 717 14.84 -24.87 9.33
CA LYS A 717 16.02 -24.03 9.62
C LYS A 717 15.65 -22.55 9.65
N CYS A 718 16.35 -21.82 10.50
CA CYS A 718 16.34 -20.37 10.51
C CYS A 718 17.06 -19.88 9.25
N VAL A 719 16.35 -19.17 8.38
CA VAL A 719 16.89 -18.57 7.16
C VAL A 719 17.45 -17.18 7.45
N ARG A 720 16.86 -16.47 8.42
CA ARG A 720 17.26 -15.11 8.75
C ARG A 720 16.97 -14.76 10.21
N GLN A 721 17.90 -14.05 10.83
CA GLN A 721 17.73 -13.43 12.15
C GLN A 721 17.70 -11.91 12.00
N LEU A 722 16.63 -11.30 12.50
CA LEU A 722 16.43 -9.86 12.57
C LEU A 722 16.89 -9.36 13.94
N LYS A 723 17.88 -8.46 13.95
CA LYS A 723 18.46 -7.83 15.16
C LYS A 723 18.17 -6.33 15.17
N GLY A 724 18.45 -5.67 16.31
CA GLY A 724 18.24 -4.23 16.49
C GLY A 724 16.76 -3.84 16.36
N LEU A 725 15.86 -4.65 16.92
CA LEU A 725 14.42 -4.38 16.92
C LEU A 725 13.98 -3.49 18.10
N GLN A 726 14.90 -3.27 19.03
CA GLN A 726 14.77 -2.55 20.30
C GLN A 726 15.44 -1.17 20.20
N HIS A 727 14.90 -0.22 20.95
CA HIS A 727 15.33 1.17 21.10
C HIS A 727 16.39 1.32 22.21
N THR A 728 16.29 0.53 23.27
CA THR A 728 17.29 0.53 24.35
C THR A 728 18.40 -0.50 24.13
N VAL A 729 19.58 -0.21 24.68
CA VAL A 729 20.77 -1.08 24.62
C VAL A 729 20.58 -2.37 25.46
N CYS A 730 19.58 -2.38 26.35
CA CYS A 730 19.22 -3.53 27.18
C CYS A 730 18.21 -4.43 26.46
N GLY A 731 18.54 -5.72 26.32
CA GLY A 731 17.71 -6.75 25.69
C GLY A 731 16.22 -6.68 26.03
N CYS A 732 15.40 -6.20 25.09
CA CYS A 732 13.96 -6.08 25.18
C CYS A 732 13.28 -7.14 24.29
N THR A 733 12.28 -7.84 24.83
CA THR A 733 11.53 -8.91 24.15
C THR A 733 10.82 -8.39 22.90
N VAL A 734 10.87 -9.13 21.78
CA VAL A 734 9.94 -8.92 20.66
C VAL A 734 8.63 -9.61 21.00
N GLY A 735 7.63 -8.83 21.42
CA GLY A 735 6.35 -9.32 21.93
C GLY A 735 5.31 -9.58 20.85
N VAL A 736 5.40 -8.90 19.70
CA VAL A 736 4.48 -9.09 18.57
C VAL A 736 5.26 -9.16 17.27
N VAL A 737 4.88 -10.09 16.42
CA VAL A 737 5.25 -10.09 15.02
C VAL A 737 3.98 -10.30 14.21
N HIS A 738 3.79 -9.48 13.18
CA HIS A 738 2.65 -9.63 12.28
C HIS A 738 3.04 -9.39 10.82
N PHE A 739 2.56 -10.23 9.90
CA PHE A 739 2.71 -10.02 8.46
C PHE A 739 1.42 -9.48 7.84
N LEU A 740 1.51 -8.35 7.15
CA LEU A 740 0.39 -7.77 6.40
C LEU A 740 0.42 -8.29 4.95
N PRO A 741 -0.55 -9.12 4.52
CA PRO A 741 -0.54 -9.68 3.16
C PRO A 741 -0.93 -8.69 2.07
N ASP A 742 -1.85 -7.74 2.36
CA ASP A 742 -2.31 -6.74 1.39
C ASP A 742 -1.25 -5.66 1.10
N HIS A 743 -0.32 -5.49 2.03
CA HIS A 743 0.84 -4.61 1.90
C HIS A 743 2.05 -5.37 2.43
N PRO A 744 2.91 -5.98 1.58
CA PRO A 744 3.98 -6.86 2.03
C PRO A 744 4.90 -6.11 2.99
N THR A 745 4.60 -6.23 4.28
CA THR A 745 5.19 -5.44 5.35
C THR A 745 5.15 -6.30 6.60
N LEU A 746 6.32 -6.49 7.19
CA LEU A 746 6.50 -7.14 8.46
C LEU A 746 6.43 -6.08 9.57
N VAL A 747 5.51 -6.25 10.49
CA VAL A 747 5.38 -5.45 11.70
C VAL A 747 5.99 -6.22 12.87
N THR A 748 6.85 -5.57 13.64
CA THR A 748 7.39 -6.12 14.89
C THR A 748 7.21 -5.12 16.01
N VAL A 749 6.79 -5.57 17.18
CA VAL A 749 6.70 -4.72 18.37
C VAL A 749 7.58 -5.30 19.47
N SER A 750 8.45 -4.48 20.05
CA SER A 750 9.27 -4.83 21.21
C SER A 750 8.70 -4.27 22.51
N ALA A 751 9.13 -4.86 23.64
CA ALA A 751 8.67 -4.52 24.98
C ALA A 751 9.01 -3.08 25.42
N ASP A 752 9.93 -2.42 24.72
CA ASP A 752 10.21 -0.99 24.85
C ASP A 752 9.36 -0.13 23.89
N TYR A 753 8.20 -0.66 23.46
CA TYR A 753 7.17 0.03 22.70
C TYR A 753 7.59 0.51 21.29
N ALA A 754 8.74 0.02 20.80
CA ALA A 754 9.16 0.27 19.44
C ALA A 754 8.37 -0.62 18.46
N VAL A 755 7.71 0.01 17.48
CA VAL A 755 7.02 -0.63 16.36
C VAL A 755 7.88 -0.45 15.11
N SER A 756 8.31 -1.56 14.51
CA SER A 756 9.10 -1.54 13.28
C SER A 756 8.32 -2.14 12.13
N PHE A 757 8.23 -1.39 11.03
CA PHE A 757 7.66 -1.82 9.76
C PHE A 757 8.81 -2.10 8.81
N ARG A 758 8.85 -3.29 8.23
CA ARG A 758 9.93 -3.72 7.34
C ARG A 758 9.35 -4.29 6.07
N ASP A 759 9.90 -3.89 4.93
CA ASP A 759 9.67 -4.59 3.68
C ASP A 759 10.21 -6.03 3.81
N PRO A 760 9.42 -7.08 3.54
CA PRO A 760 9.81 -8.48 3.70
C PRO A 760 10.82 -8.93 2.63
N THR A 761 10.98 -8.17 1.55
CA THR A 761 11.89 -8.44 0.43
C THR A 761 13.16 -7.59 0.49
N THR A 762 13.04 -6.28 0.76
CA THR A 762 14.17 -5.34 0.81
C THR A 762 14.70 -5.10 2.22
N TYR A 763 13.92 -5.44 3.25
CA TYR A 763 14.23 -5.24 4.68
C TYR A 763 14.54 -3.79 5.07
N ARG A 764 14.16 -2.82 4.24
CA ARG A 764 14.17 -1.41 4.60
C ARG A 764 13.17 -1.18 5.73
N SER A 765 13.61 -0.50 6.79
CA SER A 765 12.82 -0.32 8.02
C SER A 765 12.31 1.10 8.16
N MET A 766 11.02 1.24 8.43
CA MET A 766 10.43 2.44 9.02
C MET A 766 10.12 2.12 10.49
N ARG A 767 10.50 3.00 11.42
CA ARG A 767 10.29 2.79 12.86
C ARG A 767 9.38 3.86 13.43
N PHE A 768 8.59 3.44 14.41
CA PHE A 768 7.73 4.27 15.23
C PHE A 768 7.98 3.88 16.68
N THR A 769 8.04 4.86 17.58
CA THR A 769 8.02 4.61 19.02
C THR A 769 6.70 5.18 19.53
N LEU A 770 5.92 4.36 20.21
CA LEU A 770 4.74 4.82 20.94
C LEU A 770 5.22 5.22 22.33
N ASP A 771 5.14 6.51 22.65
CA ASP A 771 5.51 7.01 23.97
C ASP A 771 4.55 6.44 25.02
N TYR A 772 5.13 5.91 26.10
CA TYR A 772 4.39 5.41 27.25
C TYR A 772 3.95 6.58 28.13
N MET A 773 2.65 6.61 28.49
CA MET A 773 2.12 7.54 29.49
C MET A 773 2.24 6.91 30.88
N GLU A 774 3.25 7.30 31.66
CA GLU A 774 3.37 6.92 33.07
C GLU A 774 3.27 8.16 33.93
N GLN A 775 2.13 8.37 34.60
CA GLN A 775 2.13 9.14 35.85
C GLN A 775 1.11 8.57 36.85
N GLY A 776 1.64 8.01 37.95
CA GLY A 776 0.97 7.93 39.26
C GLY A 776 0.38 6.60 39.66
#